data_AF-A0A5C7F2X8-F1
#
_entry.id   AF-A0A5C7F2X8-F1
#
_cell.length_a   1.000
_cell.length_b   1.000
_cell.length_c   1.000
_cell.angle_alpha   90.00
_cell.angle_beta   90.00
_cell.angle_gamma   90.00
#
_symmetry.space_group_name_H-M   'P 1'
#
loop_
_entity.id
_entity.type
_entity.pdbx_description
1 polymer ?
#
loop_
_entity_poly.entity_id
_entity_poly.type
_entity_poly.pdbx_seq_one_letter_code
_entity_poly.pdbx_strand_id
1 'polypeptide(L)'
;MILNRSGPAGLALLLLSTAVASPAEVSAQPVKEQDSTVTGYGGAVASEDPEASRAGMEILDQGGNAVDAAIATAAAQGVTRPFSGGIGGGGMMLIHLEGEDEPIAIDSRSAASGSFNETTYTDPDSGLIYPAAMRISSGSAFAVPGTVKNWETALEDYGTMTMEEVLAPAVAIAENGFTVDDNFVREARQNADRFSLFTSTSEIYLDENGNPPEAGDIIRNSDLAETYRMIGEKGAAAFYEGDIAEAIVDTVNDPPLTADPDYRSVSTLWETDKGMLEGELTMNDLSSYETNTYSATHSTYRDYDVYGAPPSSSGGITVGESLEIMNGFDIGSSKTDGYHHFMEATRLAVADRREYIGDPAFTDIPMTGMLSKGFAEERRQLIDSDQAALGQIAFGNPWPYEENPNRSPDSPSSDNSFSYDFSGENGSNWDQFKFHRLDTGPSSSPDDASFTINNNTGVFSVHERKDGRGSAYGRATANMQTFANPELNTSFQLSETGSDQRLRLWLQGDVWRSGSSIPENGYGLEINAQTEEASLLRAKDSSFRTIARFDYPLDTHKHNVRFVVDGNDLKFNLWSDADSEPDEWTGYHSLAGSDRLSYGEGKFLLSAINFDGSSSQDITFDEILIDEWEAGSDEPAVPASIQSFTAPEEPENTTSIEEEEQMIDEEQLREQEAEQETLEADESTIHLSVTDKDGNVAGYTTTIVSIGGNGMVVPNHGFLLNNALYGRTPGGDPSHPNYPRPGMRSLSSMSPTLLMKDGNPELTVGAPGSDTILTTVLQLIISSVDFDMPLPEAFREPRVSQRNNFDSRANYEARYWNTEFESMKEEWEAMGHRFTPSNAVQGIGAATGIEFLGDGIVRPVTEETRRGGGSAVVQSEEPMGPPAAFPDIQGHWAQEEIEAMVESGIIEGRSPSEFAPNADVTRAEFATLVTRAFNLEHHAAGEQEFDDVAEGAWYAPFIDAAASSGIINGYETAEGLFFGPGEEITREEMAAMIVRAVEMEMELEAASVSFTDEENIAPWAKEEVAKAAGAGLIQGNPDGSFEPKAPASRAQAAIVFFRALELTNVPAAFPDIEGHWAEREIGLMVETGVIEGRSAEEFAPNDDVTRAEFATLITRAFNLEVHAAGSTQFEDVADGSWYAAYVDAASTAGIINGYETADGLFFRPAEVITREEMAAMLVRAVEISTGEALERSELSFTDSSEIAPWAEKEVGKAAAAGLIQGNPQGAFQPKASASRAESAVVFHRSLGRNN
;
A
#
# COMPACT_ATOMS: atom_id res chain seq x y z
N MET A 1 -22.03 48.01 25.07
CA MET A 1 -21.56 49.09 25.96
C MET A 1 -21.48 48.54 27.38
N ILE A 2 -20.45 48.95 28.12
CA ILE A 2 -20.02 48.56 29.48
C ILE A 2 -21.13 48.50 30.56
N LEU A 3 -21.08 47.43 31.38
CA LEU A 3 -21.41 47.23 32.82
C LEU A 3 -22.35 48.24 33.53
N ASN A 4 -23.33 47.81 34.35
CA ASN A 4 -23.19 47.20 35.70
C ASN A 4 -24.51 47.21 36.52
N ARG A 5 -24.75 46.09 37.24
CA ARG A 5 -25.33 45.85 38.61
C ARG A 5 -26.42 46.73 39.24
N SER A 6 -27.37 46.06 39.94
CA SER A 6 -27.67 46.16 41.40
C SER A 6 -28.86 45.25 41.83
N GLY A 7 -28.77 44.58 43.00
CA GLY A 7 -29.81 43.72 43.62
C GLY A 7 -30.74 44.45 44.63
N PRO A 8 -31.22 43.79 45.72
CA PRO A 8 -32.25 42.73 45.76
C PRO A 8 -33.42 43.00 46.78
N ALA A 9 -34.36 42.03 46.87
CA ALA A 9 -35.23 41.62 48.01
C ALA A 9 -36.77 41.83 47.92
N GLY A 10 -37.53 40.71 47.99
CA GLY A 10 -38.65 40.55 48.95
C GLY A 10 -40.10 40.29 48.50
N LEU A 11 -40.52 39.01 48.53
CA LEU A 11 -41.84 38.41 48.86
C LEU A 11 -43.07 38.44 47.90
N ALA A 12 -43.35 37.24 47.35
CA ALA A 12 -44.61 36.48 47.26
C ALA A 12 -45.88 37.04 46.58
N LEU A 13 -46.24 36.44 45.43
CA LEU A 13 -47.64 36.19 44.99
C LEU A 13 -47.69 34.92 44.13
N LEU A 14 -48.61 34.00 44.42
CA LEU A 14 -48.87 32.79 43.63
C LEU A 14 -49.51 33.14 42.28
N LEU A 15 -48.85 32.77 41.17
CA LEU A 15 -49.44 32.62 39.85
C LEU A 15 -48.89 31.30 39.25
N LEU A 16 -49.79 30.40 38.85
CA LEU A 16 -49.44 29.28 37.99
C LEU A 16 -49.06 29.85 36.62
N SER A 17 -47.80 29.67 36.23
CA SER A 17 -47.35 29.79 34.84
C SER A 17 -46.55 28.55 34.49
N THR A 18 -47.03 27.80 33.51
CA THR A 18 -46.32 26.76 32.77
C THR A 18 -44.98 27.32 32.29
N ALA A 19 -43.87 26.75 32.78
CA ALA A 19 -42.55 27.04 32.24
C ALA A 19 -42.43 26.34 30.87
N VAL A 20 -42.46 27.15 29.82
CA VAL A 20 -41.88 26.80 28.52
C VAL A 20 -40.38 26.69 28.77
N ALA A 21 -39.82 25.49 28.67
CA ALA A 21 -38.38 25.32 28.57
C ALA A 21 -37.96 25.96 27.24
N SER A 22 -37.18 27.05 27.29
CA SER A 22 -36.44 27.48 26.12
C SER A 22 -35.51 26.34 25.69
N PRO A 23 -35.42 26.02 24.40
CA PRO A 23 -34.41 25.08 23.93
C PRO A 23 -33.04 25.63 24.32
N ALA A 24 -32.21 24.78 24.91
CA ALA A 24 -30.80 25.11 25.11
C ALA A 24 -30.21 25.40 23.71
N GLU A 25 -29.64 26.58 23.54
CA GLU A 25 -28.71 26.82 22.43
C GLU A 25 -27.58 25.82 22.60
N VAL A 26 -27.58 24.79 21.75
CA VAL A 26 -26.40 23.95 21.53
C VAL A 26 -25.38 24.87 20.89
N SER A 27 -24.46 25.39 21.71
CA SER A 27 -23.23 25.98 21.21
C SER A 27 -22.53 24.89 20.42
N ALA A 28 -22.44 25.04 19.10
CA ALA A 28 -21.52 24.26 18.30
C ALA A 28 -20.14 24.34 18.97
N GLN A 29 -19.60 23.19 19.36
CA GLN A 29 -18.20 23.08 19.72
C GLN A 29 -17.40 23.50 18.48
N PRO A 30 -16.31 24.28 18.60
CA PRO A 30 -15.43 24.50 17.47
C PRO A 30 -14.94 23.15 16.95
N VAL A 31 -14.98 22.95 15.63
CA VAL A 31 -14.38 21.79 14.95
C VAL A 31 -12.94 21.68 15.44
N LYS A 32 -12.55 20.52 15.97
CA LYS A 32 -11.15 20.22 16.36
C LYS A 32 -10.29 20.38 15.10
N GLU A 33 -9.11 21.03 15.20
CA GLU A 33 -8.20 21.21 14.07
C GLU A 33 -7.92 19.85 13.39
N GLN A 34 -7.97 19.84 12.05
CA GLN A 34 -7.60 18.69 11.22
C GLN A 34 -6.09 18.46 11.34
N ASP A 35 -5.70 17.39 12.04
CA ASP A 35 -4.33 16.91 12.01
C ASP A 35 -4.14 16.03 10.76
N SER A 36 -3.22 16.44 9.90
CA SER A 36 -2.84 15.68 8.69
C SER A 36 -1.95 14.48 9.01
N THR A 37 -1.38 14.43 10.21
CA THR A 37 -0.59 13.32 10.72
C THR A 37 -0.55 13.37 12.24
N VAL A 38 -0.52 12.19 12.84
CA VAL A 38 -0.34 12.00 14.28
C VAL A 38 0.46 10.70 14.48
N THR A 39 1.26 10.61 15.53
CA THR A 39 1.98 9.38 15.90
C THR A 39 1.40 8.86 17.19
N GLY A 40 1.13 7.57 17.26
CA GLY A 40 0.56 6.95 18.44
C GLY A 40 0.57 5.43 18.39
N TYR A 41 -0.33 4.84 19.17
CA TYR A 41 -0.40 3.41 19.47
C TYR A 41 -1.83 2.89 19.32
N GLY A 42 -1.95 1.56 19.23
CA GLY A 42 -3.22 0.89 18.96
C GLY A 42 -3.59 1.01 17.49
N GLY A 43 -4.87 1.21 17.20
CA GLY A 43 -5.35 1.43 15.85
C GLY A 43 -5.18 2.86 15.34
N ALA A 44 -5.18 3.00 14.02
CA ALA A 44 -5.11 4.28 13.33
C ALA A 44 -6.05 4.32 12.12
N VAL A 45 -6.56 5.52 11.81
CA VAL A 45 -7.42 5.79 10.66
C VAL A 45 -6.92 7.03 9.94
N ALA A 46 -6.77 6.93 8.62
CA ALA A 46 -6.47 8.04 7.71
C ALA A 46 -7.54 8.11 6.62
N SER A 47 -8.20 9.27 6.48
CA SER A 47 -9.23 9.50 5.45
C SER A 47 -9.29 10.95 4.97
N GLU A 48 -10.06 11.26 3.92
CA GLU A 48 -10.19 12.62 3.37
C GLU A 48 -11.12 13.53 4.19
N ASP A 49 -11.77 13.02 5.25
CA ASP A 49 -12.76 13.76 6.02
C ASP A 49 -12.71 13.46 7.53
N PRO A 50 -12.74 14.48 8.41
CA PRO A 50 -12.65 14.28 9.86
C PRO A 50 -13.79 13.47 10.48
N GLU A 51 -15.01 13.61 9.96
CA GLU A 51 -16.15 12.84 10.48
C GLU A 51 -16.03 11.36 10.09
N ALA A 52 -15.44 11.07 8.93
CA ALA A 52 -15.14 9.71 8.51
C ALA A 52 -14.00 9.06 9.29
N SER A 53 -12.92 9.80 9.57
CA SER A 53 -11.84 9.33 10.44
C SER A 53 -12.36 9.06 11.86
N ARG A 54 -13.24 9.94 12.37
CA ARG A 54 -13.92 9.75 13.65
C ARG A 54 -14.84 8.54 13.66
N ALA A 55 -15.57 8.28 12.58
CA ALA A 55 -16.44 7.10 12.46
C ALA A 55 -15.64 5.78 12.52
N GLY A 56 -14.52 5.69 11.82
CA GLY A 56 -13.63 4.53 11.90
C GLY A 56 -13.03 4.36 13.29
N MET A 57 -12.56 5.46 13.90
CA MET A 57 -12.02 5.43 15.26
C MET A 57 -13.06 5.01 16.30
N GLU A 58 -14.31 5.46 16.15
CA GLU A 58 -15.42 5.06 17.01
C GLU A 58 -15.68 3.55 16.96
N ILE A 59 -15.48 2.91 15.80
CA ILE A 59 -15.57 1.44 15.66
C ILE A 59 -14.37 0.73 16.30
N LEU A 60 -13.14 1.23 16.10
CA LEU A 60 -11.96 0.68 16.78
C LEU A 60 -12.09 0.77 18.30
N ASP A 61 -12.60 1.88 18.82
CA ASP A 61 -12.84 2.09 20.26
C ASP A 61 -13.94 1.18 20.84
N GLN A 62 -14.85 0.70 19.98
CA GLN A 62 -15.88 -0.27 20.33
C GLN A 62 -15.39 -1.73 20.25
N GLY A 63 -14.13 -1.94 19.85
CA GLY A 63 -13.51 -3.26 19.74
C GLY A 63 -13.64 -3.91 18.36
N GLY A 64 -14.09 -3.17 17.34
CA GLY A 64 -14.01 -3.61 15.96
C GLY A 64 -12.57 -3.65 15.44
N ASN A 65 -12.32 -4.45 14.42
CA ASN A 65 -11.00 -4.58 13.80
C ASN A 65 -10.81 -3.58 12.64
N ALA A 66 -9.66 -3.64 11.96
CA ALA A 66 -9.33 -2.74 10.85
C ALA A 66 -10.35 -2.82 9.69
N VAL A 67 -10.94 -3.99 9.43
CA VAL A 67 -11.95 -4.18 8.38
C VAL A 67 -13.27 -3.53 8.77
N ASP A 68 -13.74 -3.73 10.01
CA ASP A 68 -14.95 -3.11 10.54
C ASP A 68 -14.85 -1.57 10.45
N ALA A 69 -13.71 -1.02 10.89
CA ALA A 69 -13.44 0.41 10.88
C ALA A 69 -13.28 0.98 9.47
N ALA A 70 -12.66 0.25 8.53
CA ALA A 70 -12.57 0.65 7.13
C ALA A 70 -13.96 0.82 6.48
N ILE A 71 -14.91 -0.07 6.80
CA ILE A 71 -16.29 0.01 6.30
C ILE A 71 -17.01 1.23 6.89
N ALA A 72 -16.88 1.47 8.20
CA ALA A 72 -17.47 2.64 8.85
C ALA A 72 -16.91 3.95 8.29
N THR A 73 -15.60 4.05 8.08
CA THR A 73 -14.96 5.20 7.43
C THR A 73 -15.46 5.37 6.00
N ALA A 74 -15.56 4.29 5.21
CA ALA A 74 -16.08 4.36 3.84
C ALA A 74 -17.54 4.84 3.79
N ALA A 75 -18.40 4.29 4.66
CA ALA A 75 -19.81 4.66 4.72
C ALA A 75 -19.98 6.14 5.13
N ALA A 76 -19.18 6.62 6.08
CA ALA A 76 -19.17 8.02 6.50
C ALA A 76 -18.65 8.96 5.38
N GLN A 77 -17.59 8.58 4.65
CA GLN A 77 -17.17 9.33 3.46
C GLN A 77 -18.24 9.33 2.36
N GLY A 78 -19.06 8.28 2.24
CA GLY A 78 -20.24 8.28 1.38
C GLY A 78 -21.28 9.36 1.73
N VAL A 79 -21.23 9.90 2.95
CA VAL A 79 -22.07 11.03 3.40
C VAL A 79 -21.34 12.36 3.21
N THR A 80 -20.07 12.46 3.63
CA THR A 80 -19.31 13.73 3.70
C THR A 80 -18.49 14.07 2.46
N ARG A 81 -18.22 13.06 1.61
CA ARG A 81 -17.56 13.14 0.29
C ARG A 81 -18.41 12.43 -0.80
N PRO A 82 -19.72 12.73 -0.90
CA PRO A 82 -20.66 11.93 -1.70
C PRO A 82 -20.38 11.99 -3.21
N PHE A 83 -19.61 12.98 -3.66
CA PHE A 83 -19.31 13.18 -5.08
C PHE A 83 -18.18 12.27 -5.58
N SER A 84 -17.42 11.60 -4.71
CA SER A 84 -16.25 10.83 -5.13
C SER A 84 -16.36 9.34 -4.87
N GLY A 85 -17.14 8.93 -3.88
CA GLY A 85 -17.38 7.53 -3.54
C GLY A 85 -18.67 7.36 -2.74
N GLY A 86 -19.12 6.11 -2.61
CA GLY A 86 -20.34 5.76 -1.88
C GLY A 86 -20.98 4.47 -2.37
N ILE A 87 -22.12 4.09 -1.79
CA ILE A 87 -22.79 2.81 -2.08
C ILE A 87 -23.30 2.65 -3.51
N GLY A 88 -23.43 3.75 -4.27
CA GLY A 88 -23.73 3.70 -5.69
C GLY A 88 -22.51 3.40 -6.58
N GLY A 89 -21.35 3.06 -6.01
CA GLY A 89 -20.09 2.82 -6.69
C GLY A 89 -19.51 1.42 -6.51
N GLY A 90 -18.19 1.31 -6.62
CA GLY A 90 -17.45 0.07 -6.42
C GLY A 90 -15.99 0.37 -6.06
N GLY A 91 -15.26 -0.63 -5.57
CA GLY A 91 -13.92 -0.40 -5.03
C GLY A 91 -13.02 -1.63 -4.98
N MET A 92 -11.82 -1.41 -4.45
CA MET A 92 -10.79 -2.43 -4.19
C MET A 92 -10.37 -2.30 -2.72
N MET A 93 -10.64 -3.34 -1.92
CA MET A 93 -10.22 -3.41 -0.53
C MET A 93 -9.06 -4.39 -0.41
N LEU A 94 -7.89 -3.90 -0.01
CA LEU A 94 -6.70 -4.70 0.29
C LEU A 94 -6.65 -4.90 1.81
N ILE A 95 -6.63 -6.15 2.25
CA ILE A 95 -6.68 -6.57 3.65
C ILE A 95 -5.44 -7.40 3.96
N HIS A 96 -4.76 -7.07 5.04
CA HIS A 96 -3.74 -7.91 5.67
C HIS A 96 -4.20 -8.20 7.09
N LEU A 97 -4.16 -9.48 7.48
CA LEU A 97 -4.43 -9.92 8.83
C LEU A 97 -3.12 -10.31 9.50
N GLU A 98 -2.95 -9.91 10.75
CA GLU A 98 -1.75 -10.25 11.51
C GLU A 98 -1.59 -11.77 11.62
N GLY A 99 -0.38 -12.26 11.33
CA GLY A 99 -0.06 -13.69 11.34
C GLY A 99 -0.37 -14.45 10.04
N GLU A 100 -0.95 -13.80 9.02
CA GLU A 100 -1.13 -14.36 7.68
C GLU A 100 -0.01 -13.89 6.74
N ASP A 101 0.52 -14.82 5.93
CA ASP A 101 1.68 -14.55 5.07
C ASP A 101 1.35 -13.63 3.87
N GLU A 102 0.12 -13.69 3.33
CA GLU A 102 -0.26 -13.00 2.10
C GLU A 102 -1.51 -12.12 2.27
N PRO A 103 -1.47 -10.83 1.88
CA PRO A 103 -2.65 -9.98 1.82
C PRO A 103 -3.69 -10.44 0.79
N ILE A 104 -4.94 -10.13 1.08
CA ILE A 104 -6.12 -10.48 0.28
C ILE A 104 -6.70 -9.22 -0.33
N ALA A 105 -7.24 -9.32 -1.55
CA ALA A 105 -7.94 -8.24 -2.22
C ALA A 105 -9.38 -8.64 -2.57
N ILE A 106 -10.34 -7.80 -2.15
CA ILE A 106 -11.76 -7.92 -2.55
C ILE A 106 -12.01 -6.93 -3.70
N ASP A 107 -12.20 -7.47 -4.91
CA ASP A 107 -12.65 -6.72 -6.09
C ASP A 107 -14.17 -6.59 -6.05
N SER A 108 -14.61 -5.35 -5.83
CA SER A 108 -16.01 -4.93 -5.88
C SER A 108 -16.25 -3.89 -6.96
N ARG A 109 -15.48 -3.94 -8.04
CA ARG A 109 -15.66 -3.05 -9.18
C ARG A 109 -17.05 -3.23 -9.77
N SER A 110 -17.64 -2.10 -10.17
CA SER A 110 -18.97 -2.09 -10.77
C SER A 110 -18.97 -2.85 -12.10
N ALA A 111 -20.02 -3.65 -12.32
CA ALA A 111 -20.15 -4.51 -13.50
C ALA A 111 -21.22 -3.99 -14.47
N ALA A 112 -20.97 -4.11 -15.78
CA ALA A 112 -21.90 -3.70 -16.80
C ALA A 112 -23.20 -4.53 -16.77
N SER A 113 -24.33 -3.94 -17.13
CA SER A 113 -25.58 -4.69 -17.29
C SER A 113 -25.48 -5.73 -18.41
N GLY A 114 -26.39 -6.70 -18.43
CA GLY A 114 -26.50 -7.67 -19.53
C GLY A 114 -26.87 -7.05 -20.88
N SER A 115 -27.37 -5.82 -20.91
CA SER A 115 -27.72 -5.07 -22.11
C SER A 115 -26.55 -4.26 -22.69
N PHE A 116 -25.55 -3.91 -21.87
CA PHE A 116 -24.43 -3.07 -22.28
C PHE A 116 -23.51 -3.78 -23.30
N ASN A 117 -23.32 -3.19 -24.46
CA ASN A 117 -22.51 -3.74 -25.55
C ASN A 117 -21.86 -2.64 -26.43
N GLU A 118 -21.15 -3.03 -27.48
CA GLU A 118 -20.42 -2.14 -28.39
C GLU A 118 -21.29 -1.09 -29.09
N THR A 119 -22.60 -1.30 -29.20
CA THR A 119 -23.52 -0.37 -29.86
C THR A 119 -24.16 0.65 -28.91
N THR A 120 -23.99 0.49 -27.59
CA THR A 120 -24.68 1.29 -26.55
C THR A 120 -24.48 2.80 -26.73
N TYR A 121 -23.30 3.21 -27.19
CA TYR A 121 -22.94 4.62 -27.35
C TYR A 121 -22.90 5.10 -28.79
N THR A 122 -23.36 4.28 -29.73
CA THR A 122 -23.36 4.62 -31.14
C THR A 122 -24.74 5.13 -31.52
N ASP A 123 -24.81 6.35 -32.04
CA ASP A 123 -26.08 6.89 -32.54
C ASP A 123 -26.51 6.08 -33.78
N PRO A 124 -27.68 5.41 -33.75
CA PRO A 124 -28.12 4.58 -34.87
C PRO A 124 -28.40 5.38 -36.14
N ASP A 125 -28.63 6.69 -36.06
CA ASP A 125 -28.88 7.56 -37.20
C ASP A 125 -27.59 8.01 -37.89
N SER A 126 -26.56 8.37 -37.11
CA SER A 126 -25.32 8.96 -37.62
C SER A 126 -24.16 7.96 -37.71
N GLY A 127 -24.21 6.87 -36.93
CA GLY A 127 -23.10 5.93 -36.75
C GLY A 127 -21.94 6.48 -35.91
N LEU A 128 -22.06 7.70 -35.37
CA LEU A 128 -21.05 8.35 -34.55
C LEU A 128 -21.29 8.03 -33.06
N ILE A 129 -20.22 8.15 -32.26
CA ILE A 129 -20.30 8.02 -30.81
C ILE A 129 -20.98 9.25 -30.19
N TYR A 130 -21.90 9.02 -29.26
CA TYR A 130 -22.54 10.11 -28.50
C TYR A 130 -21.51 10.95 -27.72
N PRO A 131 -21.69 12.28 -27.62
CA PRO A 131 -20.81 13.16 -26.86
C PRO A 131 -20.60 12.67 -25.43
N ALA A 132 -19.38 12.84 -24.89
CA ALA A 132 -19.03 12.37 -23.54
C ALA A 132 -20.00 12.89 -22.48
N ALA A 133 -20.34 14.19 -22.50
CA ALA A 133 -21.27 14.81 -21.55
C ALA A 133 -22.65 14.11 -21.49
N MET A 134 -23.16 13.66 -22.64
CA MET A 134 -24.40 12.90 -22.74
C MET A 134 -24.21 11.49 -22.15
N ARG A 135 -23.12 10.79 -22.50
CA ARG A 135 -22.81 9.46 -21.97
C ARG A 135 -22.68 9.48 -20.45
N ILE A 136 -21.82 10.37 -19.93
CA ILE A 136 -21.53 10.55 -18.50
C ILE A 136 -22.79 10.65 -17.66
N SER A 137 -23.77 11.42 -18.12
CA SER A 137 -24.94 11.74 -17.32
C SER A 137 -26.11 10.77 -17.51
N SER A 138 -26.02 9.84 -18.47
CA SER A 138 -27.12 8.95 -18.86
C SER A 138 -27.19 7.66 -18.08
N GLY A 139 -28.36 7.01 -18.12
CA GLY A 139 -28.58 5.69 -17.54
C GLY A 139 -27.63 4.63 -18.10
N SER A 140 -27.28 4.72 -19.39
CA SER A 140 -26.36 3.77 -20.03
C SER A 140 -24.92 3.78 -19.50
N ALA A 141 -24.50 4.83 -18.78
CA ALA A 141 -23.19 4.87 -18.14
C ALA A 141 -23.14 4.15 -16.78
N PHE A 142 -24.30 3.82 -16.21
CA PHE A 142 -24.40 3.12 -14.94
C PHE A 142 -23.85 1.69 -15.05
N ALA A 143 -23.05 1.29 -14.07
CA ALA A 143 -22.71 -0.11 -13.81
C ALA A 143 -23.27 -0.53 -12.44
N VAL A 144 -23.60 -1.82 -12.30
CA VAL A 144 -24.09 -2.40 -11.05
C VAL A 144 -23.08 -2.16 -9.92
N PRO A 145 -23.45 -1.46 -8.82
CA PRO A 145 -22.56 -1.12 -7.72
C PRO A 145 -22.12 -2.35 -6.94
N GLY A 146 -20.87 -2.36 -6.48
CA GLY A 146 -20.29 -3.46 -5.70
C GLY A 146 -20.03 -3.15 -4.23
N THR A 147 -20.09 -1.87 -3.82
CA THR A 147 -19.68 -1.44 -2.48
C THR A 147 -20.43 -2.13 -1.35
N VAL A 148 -21.75 -2.32 -1.44
CA VAL A 148 -22.51 -2.98 -0.36
C VAL A 148 -22.17 -4.46 -0.26
N LYS A 149 -21.98 -5.14 -1.40
CA LYS A 149 -21.56 -6.55 -1.42
C LYS A 149 -20.13 -6.72 -0.90
N ASN A 150 -19.24 -5.76 -1.17
CA ASN A 150 -17.90 -5.71 -0.59
C ASN A 150 -17.95 -5.70 0.93
N TRP A 151 -18.78 -4.85 1.52
CA TRP A 151 -18.91 -4.74 2.97
C TRP A 151 -19.49 -6.02 3.57
N GLU A 152 -20.47 -6.65 2.92
CA GLU A 152 -21.02 -7.93 3.36
C GLU A 152 -19.93 -9.02 3.36
N THR A 153 -19.25 -9.24 2.24
CA THR A 153 -18.15 -10.21 2.13
C THR A 153 -17.04 -9.94 3.14
N ALA A 154 -16.63 -8.68 3.28
CA ALA A 154 -15.56 -8.29 4.20
C ALA A 154 -15.93 -8.52 5.67
N LEU A 155 -17.16 -8.20 6.08
CA LEU A 155 -17.61 -8.45 7.45
C LEU A 155 -17.79 -9.95 7.73
N GLU A 156 -18.32 -10.70 6.78
CA GLU A 156 -18.56 -12.14 6.93
C GLU A 156 -17.25 -12.93 7.05
N ASP A 157 -16.24 -12.59 6.25
CA ASP A 157 -14.99 -13.35 6.18
C ASP A 157 -13.91 -12.80 7.12
N TYR A 158 -13.89 -11.48 7.36
CA TYR A 158 -12.77 -10.80 8.03
C TYR A 158 -13.17 -9.79 9.10
N GLY A 159 -14.46 -9.47 9.27
CA GLY A 159 -14.94 -8.53 10.28
C GLY A 159 -15.24 -9.18 11.62
N THR A 160 -15.48 -8.35 12.63
CA THR A 160 -15.90 -8.78 13.97
C THR A 160 -17.23 -8.18 14.41
N MET A 161 -17.73 -7.19 13.66
CA MET A 161 -18.98 -6.49 13.95
C MET A 161 -20.05 -6.77 12.89
N THR A 162 -21.30 -6.40 13.22
CA THR A 162 -22.42 -6.49 12.28
C THR A 162 -22.49 -5.29 11.35
N MET A 163 -23.14 -5.46 10.19
CA MET A 163 -23.42 -4.36 9.24
C MET A 163 -24.16 -3.20 9.91
N GLU A 164 -25.09 -3.48 10.84
CA GLU A 164 -25.82 -2.44 11.58
C GLU A 164 -24.87 -1.61 12.47
N GLU A 165 -23.94 -2.24 13.17
CA GLU A 165 -22.98 -1.58 14.05
C GLU A 165 -22.02 -0.69 13.26
N VAL A 166 -21.42 -1.20 12.19
CA VAL A 166 -20.44 -0.43 11.40
C VAL A 166 -21.07 0.72 10.61
N LEU A 167 -22.36 0.64 10.25
CA LEU A 167 -23.08 1.72 9.56
C LEU A 167 -23.68 2.77 10.50
N ALA A 168 -23.81 2.47 11.80
CA ALA A 168 -24.44 3.37 12.76
C ALA A 168 -23.80 4.79 12.82
N PRO A 169 -22.45 4.95 12.77
CA PRO A 169 -21.83 6.27 12.71
C PRO A 169 -22.24 7.07 11.47
N ALA A 170 -22.27 6.42 10.30
CA ALA A 170 -22.65 7.05 9.03
C ALA A 170 -24.13 7.46 9.02
N VAL A 171 -25.02 6.63 9.59
CA VAL A 171 -26.44 6.98 9.83
C VAL A 171 -26.52 8.26 10.66
N ALA A 172 -25.79 8.32 11.78
CA ALA A 172 -25.82 9.48 12.66
C ALA A 172 -25.31 10.76 11.98
N ILE A 173 -24.26 10.67 11.15
CA ILE A 173 -23.74 11.81 10.38
C ILE A 173 -24.78 12.28 9.36
N ALA A 174 -25.40 11.36 8.60
CA ALA A 174 -26.38 11.69 7.58
C ALA A 174 -27.65 12.36 8.17
N GLU A 175 -28.11 11.93 9.34
CA GLU A 175 -29.29 12.52 10.00
C GLU A 175 -29.03 13.85 10.69
N ASN A 176 -27.96 13.90 11.49
CA ASN A 176 -27.65 15.10 12.27
C ASN A 176 -27.11 16.21 11.37
N GLY A 177 -26.47 15.80 10.27
CA GLY A 177 -25.81 16.62 9.28
C GLY A 177 -24.36 16.90 9.62
N PHE A 178 -23.58 17.22 8.59
CA PHE A 178 -22.17 17.59 8.69
C PHE A 178 -21.96 19.01 8.16
N THR A 179 -20.85 19.62 8.56
CA THR A 179 -20.46 20.96 8.08
C THR A 179 -19.77 20.82 6.75
N VAL A 180 -20.27 21.48 5.71
CA VAL A 180 -19.64 21.43 4.37
C VAL A 180 -18.37 22.27 4.35
N ASP A 181 -17.32 21.73 3.72
CA ASP A 181 -16.05 22.40 3.53
C ASP A 181 -15.90 22.98 2.11
N ASP A 182 -14.77 23.65 1.86
CA ASP A 182 -14.48 24.24 0.55
C ASP A 182 -14.38 23.20 -0.57
N ASN A 183 -13.98 21.97 -0.27
CA ASN A 183 -13.86 20.90 -1.26
C ASN A 183 -15.25 20.44 -1.72
N PHE A 184 -16.16 20.18 -0.79
CA PHE A 184 -17.55 19.87 -1.08
C PHE A 184 -18.20 20.96 -1.95
N VAL A 185 -18.05 22.22 -1.56
CA VAL A 185 -18.62 23.36 -2.28
C VAL A 185 -18.04 23.47 -3.69
N ARG A 186 -16.75 23.23 -3.86
CA ARG A 186 -16.10 23.24 -5.17
C ARG A 186 -16.69 22.14 -6.08
N GLU A 187 -16.75 20.91 -5.59
CA GLU A 187 -17.23 19.75 -6.35
C GLU A 187 -18.70 19.88 -6.73
N ALA A 188 -19.53 20.36 -5.79
CA ALA A 188 -20.92 20.70 -6.06
C ALA A 188 -21.04 21.82 -7.11
N ARG A 189 -20.19 22.85 -7.04
CA ARG A 189 -20.18 23.95 -8.02
C ARG A 189 -19.73 23.53 -9.41
N GLN A 190 -18.72 22.68 -9.51
CA GLN A 190 -18.25 22.11 -10.79
C GLN A 190 -19.36 21.30 -11.49
N ASN A 191 -20.33 20.80 -10.73
CA ASN A 191 -21.39 19.94 -11.22
C ASN A 191 -22.79 20.56 -11.14
N ALA A 192 -22.93 21.84 -10.78
CA ALA A 192 -24.23 22.46 -10.54
C ALA A 192 -25.15 22.39 -11.75
N ASP A 193 -24.63 22.68 -12.95
CA ASP A 193 -25.41 22.58 -14.19
C ASP A 193 -25.89 21.15 -14.44
N ARG A 194 -25.04 20.15 -14.19
CA ARG A 194 -25.40 18.74 -14.34
C ARG A 194 -26.40 18.27 -13.27
N PHE A 195 -26.22 18.69 -12.03
CA PHE A 195 -27.14 18.38 -10.93
C PHE A 195 -28.52 19.01 -11.15
N SER A 196 -28.58 20.17 -11.80
CA SER A 196 -29.83 20.86 -12.15
C SER A 196 -30.70 20.10 -13.14
N LEU A 197 -30.15 19.09 -13.83
CA LEU A 197 -30.92 18.21 -14.72
C LEU A 197 -31.88 17.30 -13.94
N PHE A 198 -31.55 16.96 -12.68
CA PHE A 198 -32.25 15.94 -11.90
C PHE A 198 -32.92 16.53 -10.66
N THR A 199 -34.20 16.25 -10.46
CA THR A 199 -34.96 16.77 -9.32
C THR A 199 -34.41 16.25 -8.00
N SER A 200 -34.11 14.95 -7.91
CA SER A 200 -33.61 14.30 -6.68
C SER A 200 -32.23 14.83 -6.26
N THR A 201 -31.36 15.12 -7.22
CA THR A 201 -30.02 15.66 -6.95
C THR A 201 -30.09 17.14 -6.55
N SER A 202 -30.91 17.92 -7.26
CA SER A 202 -31.12 19.33 -6.95
C SER A 202 -31.66 19.55 -5.54
N GLU A 203 -32.56 18.68 -5.07
CA GLU A 203 -33.17 18.78 -3.74
C GLU A 203 -32.17 18.65 -2.58
N ILE A 204 -31.05 17.94 -2.78
CA ILE A 204 -30.03 17.73 -1.75
C ILE A 204 -28.88 18.73 -1.88
N TYR A 205 -28.41 18.98 -3.11
CA TYR A 205 -27.13 19.65 -3.35
C TYR A 205 -27.24 21.07 -3.91
N LEU A 206 -28.44 21.55 -4.27
CA LEU A 206 -28.67 22.88 -4.80
C LEU A 206 -29.77 23.63 -4.02
N ASP A 207 -29.66 24.95 -3.96
CA ASP A 207 -30.69 25.83 -3.41
C ASP A 207 -31.82 26.09 -4.44
N GLU A 208 -32.85 26.85 -4.03
CA GLU A 208 -33.98 27.23 -4.89
C GLU A 208 -33.59 28.05 -6.13
N ASN A 209 -32.36 28.57 -6.17
CA ASN A 209 -31.80 29.33 -7.29
C ASN A 209 -30.82 28.51 -8.13
N GLY A 210 -30.63 27.22 -7.82
CA GLY A 210 -29.69 26.33 -8.51
C GLY A 210 -28.23 26.51 -8.07
N ASN A 211 -27.97 27.15 -6.93
CA ASN A 211 -26.61 27.32 -6.42
C ASN A 211 -26.24 26.22 -5.41
N PRO A 212 -24.99 25.76 -5.39
CA PRO A 212 -24.45 24.92 -4.33
C PRO A 212 -24.51 25.59 -2.94
N PRO A 213 -24.45 24.80 -1.85
CA PRO A 213 -24.24 25.29 -0.49
C PRO A 213 -22.96 26.14 -0.34
N GLU A 214 -22.88 26.94 0.73
CA GLU A 214 -21.67 27.68 1.09
C GLU A 214 -20.87 26.96 2.18
N ALA A 215 -19.55 27.17 2.22
CA ALA A 215 -18.68 26.56 3.23
C ALA A 215 -19.13 26.99 4.64
N GLY A 216 -19.29 26.01 5.53
CA GLY A 216 -19.86 26.21 6.86
C GLY A 216 -21.37 25.94 6.98
N ASP A 217 -22.08 25.74 5.87
CA ASP A 217 -23.48 25.26 5.90
C ASP A 217 -23.56 23.83 6.45
N ILE A 218 -24.73 23.46 6.98
CA ILE A 218 -24.99 22.10 7.46
C ILE A 218 -25.94 21.39 6.49
N ILE A 219 -25.46 20.31 5.88
CA ILE A 219 -26.26 19.45 5.01
C ILE A 219 -26.69 18.21 5.75
N ARG A 220 -27.92 17.77 5.47
CA ARG A 220 -28.51 16.52 5.99
C ARG A 220 -28.99 15.68 4.83
N ASN A 221 -28.92 14.36 4.98
CA ASN A 221 -29.40 13.40 4.01
C ASN A 221 -30.17 12.29 4.74
N SER A 222 -31.42 12.60 5.13
CA SER A 222 -32.28 11.66 5.86
C SER A 222 -32.56 10.39 5.06
N ASP A 223 -32.59 10.49 3.74
CA ASP A 223 -32.90 9.38 2.84
C ASP A 223 -31.74 8.38 2.78
N LEU A 224 -30.49 8.90 2.77
CA LEU A 224 -29.30 8.06 2.88
C LEU A 224 -29.20 7.42 4.27
N ALA A 225 -29.53 8.14 5.33
CA ALA A 225 -29.58 7.57 6.68
C ALA A 225 -30.54 6.39 6.77
N GLU A 226 -31.75 6.53 6.21
CA GLU A 226 -32.72 5.44 6.18
C GLU A 226 -32.25 4.29 5.29
N THR A 227 -31.60 4.59 4.17
CA THR A 227 -30.99 3.58 3.29
C THR A 227 -29.92 2.77 4.03
N TYR A 228 -29.04 3.43 4.78
CA TYR A 228 -28.05 2.73 5.62
C TYR A 228 -28.68 1.91 6.74
N ARG A 229 -29.79 2.34 7.35
CA ARG A 229 -30.54 1.48 8.29
C ARG A 229 -31.09 0.25 7.62
N MET A 230 -31.69 0.39 6.44
CA MET A 230 -32.24 -0.73 5.70
C MET A 230 -31.15 -1.76 5.36
N ILE A 231 -29.95 -1.30 4.97
CA ILE A 231 -28.80 -2.15 4.71
C ILE A 231 -28.28 -2.78 6.01
N GLY A 232 -28.16 -2.01 7.09
CA GLY A 232 -27.77 -2.53 8.41
C GLY A 232 -28.68 -3.64 8.91
N GLU A 233 -30.00 -3.45 8.79
CA GLU A 233 -31.01 -4.41 9.29
C GLU A 233 -31.14 -5.68 8.43
N LYS A 234 -30.92 -5.58 7.11
CA LYS A 234 -31.26 -6.65 6.14
C LYS A 234 -30.07 -7.17 5.33
N GLY A 235 -28.87 -6.63 5.54
CA GLY A 235 -27.68 -6.95 4.76
C GLY A 235 -27.77 -6.49 3.29
N ALA A 236 -26.93 -7.06 2.43
CA ALA A 236 -26.86 -6.65 1.02
C ALA A 236 -28.16 -6.92 0.26
N ALA A 237 -28.97 -7.89 0.69
CA ALA A 237 -30.26 -8.21 0.07
C ALA A 237 -31.20 -6.99 -0.02
N ALA A 238 -31.14 -6.04 0.93
CA ALA A 238 -31.90 -4.80 0.82
C ALA A 238 -31.52 -3.96 -0.41
N PHE A 239 -30.24 -3.97 -0.78
CA PHE A 239 -29.68 -3.18 -1.87
C PHE A 239 -29.84 -3.86 -3.24
N TYR A 240 -29.75 -5.19 -3.30
CA TYR A 240 -29.73 -5.94 -4.58
C TYR A 240 -31.05 -6.62 -4.95
N GLU A 241 -31.98 -6.81 -4.00
CA GLU A 241 -33.25 -7.51 -4.24
C GLU A 241 -34.49 -6.74 -3.77
N GLY A 242 -34.32 -5.74 -2.89
CA GLY A 242 -35.43 -5.04 -2.22
C GLY A 242 -35.83 -3.72 -2.86
N ASP A 243 -36.51 -2.87 -2.08
CA ASP A 243 -37.03 -1.57 -2.52
C ASP A 243 -35.92 -0.64 -3.07
N ILE A 244 -34.69 -0.74 -2.54
CA ILE A 244 -33.54 0.03 -3.05
C ILE A 244 -33.19 -0.42 -4.48
N ALA A 245 -33.20 -1.72 -4.74
CA ALA A 245 -32.90 -2.28 -6.06
C ALA A 245 -33.94 -1.84 -7.09
N GLU A 246 -35.24 -1.88 -6.73
CA GLU A 246 -36.31 -1.36 -7.58
C GLU A 246 -36.11 0.13 -7.88
N ALA A 247 -35.76 0.94 -6.89
CA ALA A 247 -35.51 2.36 -7.07
C ALA A 247 -34.29 2.65 -7.95
N ILE A 248 -33.21 1.86 -7.86
CA ILE A 248 -32.06 1.96 -8.78
C ILE A 248 -32.50 1.67 -10.22
N VAL A 249 -33.22 0.56 -10.44
CA VAL A 249 -33.73 0.18 -11.77
C VAL A 249 -34.61 1.26 -12.36
N ASP A 250 -35.54 1.80 -11.57
CA ASP A 250 -36.41 2.89 -12.00
C ASP A 250 -35.60 4.15 -12.33
N THR A 251 -34.64 4.53 -11.49
CA THR A 251 -33.80 5.73 -11.71
C THR A 251 -32.94 5.62 -12.97
N VAL A 252 -32.36 4.45 -13.23
CA VAL A 252 -31.46 4.22 -14.38
C VAL A 252 -32.25 4.16 -15.69
N ASN A 253 -33.45 3.58 -15.67
CA ASN A 253 -34.29 3.42 -16.86
C ASN A 253 -35.20 4.63 -17.13
N ASP A 254 -35.62 5.35 -16.09
CA ASP A 254 -36.45 6.55 -16.16
C ASP A 254 -35.85 7.65 -15.26
N PRO A 255 -34.79 8.35 -15.74
CA PRO A 255 -34.10 9.38 -14.96
C PRO A 255 -35.04 10.45 -14.40
N PRO A 256 -34.87 10.88 -13.13
CA PRO A 256 -35.74 11.85 -12.46
C PRO A 256 -35.47 13.28 -12.93
N LEU A 257 -35.77 13.55 -14.20
CA LEU A 257 -35.50 14.81 -14.87
C LEU A 257 -36.37 15.95 -14.35
N THR A 258 -35.81 17.16 -14.35
CA THR A 258 -36.60 18.38 -14.19
C THR A 258 -37.56 18.57 -15.36
N ALA A 259 -38.60 19.41 -15.20
CA ALA A 259 -39.65 19.55 -16.20
C ALA A 259 -39.19 20.14 -17.55
N ASP A 260 -38.05 20.85 -17.56
CA ASP A 260 -37.44 21.48 -18.74
C ASP A 260 -35.91 21.45 -18.57
N PRO A 261 -35.26 20.28 -18.76
CA PRO A 261 -33.84 20.11 -18.48
C PRO A 261 -32.99 20.87 -19.51
N ASP A 262 -32.07 21.71 -19.04
CA ASP A 262 -31.18 22.50 -19.91
C ASP A 262 -29.90 21.73 -20.23
N TYR A 263 -29.97 20.75 -21.14
CA TYR A 263 -28.80 19.98 -21.56
C TYR A 263 -27.66 20.85 -22.13
N ARG A 264 -27.97 22.05 -22.64
CA ARG A 264 -26.98 22.95 -23.24
C ARG A 264 -26.18 23.73 -22.20
N SER A 265 -26.68 23.89 -20.98
CA SER A 265 -25.86 24.42 -19.88
C SER A 265 -24.76 23.41 -19.51
N VAL A 266 -25.05 22.12 -19.63
CA VAL A 266 -24.07 21.06 -19.44
C VAL A 266 -23.12 20.96 -20.62
N SER A 267 -23.59 20.88 -21.87
CA SER A 267 -22.68 20.88 -23.03
C SER A 267 -23.36 21.42 -24.28
N THR A 268 -22.66 22.27 -25.02
CA THR A 268 -23.12 22.79 -26.32
C THR A 268 -23.26 21.68 -27.38
N LEU A 269 -22.58 20.56 -27.20
CA LEU A 269 -22.63 19.37 -28.06
C LEU A 269 -23.81 18.44 -27.74
N TRP A 270 -24.50 18.66 -26.62
CA TRP A 270 -25.68 17.86 -26.27
C TRP A 270 -26.91 18.35 -27.04
N GLU A 271 -27.28 17.63 -28.10
CA GLU A 271 -28.45 17.96 -28.92
C GLU A 271 -29.75 17.78 -28.12
N THR A 272 -30.53 18.87 -28.01
CA THR A 272 -31.71 18.94 -27.14
C THR A 272 -32.86 18.01 -27.54
N ASP A 273 -32.86 17.46 -28.74
CA ASP A 273 -33.88 16.53 -29.25
C ASP A 273 -33.53 15.04 -29.04
N LYS A 274 -32.29 14.71 -28.66
CA LYS A 274 -31.83 13.33 -28.42
C LYS A 274 -32.06 12.86 -26.97
N GLY A 275 -32.35 13.75 -26.03
CA GLY A 275 -32.64 13.40 -24.62
C GLY A 275 -31.45 12.76 -23.90
N MET A 276 -31.71 11.81 -23.01
CA MET A 276 -30.71 10.97 -22.34
C MET A 276 -30.72 9.55 -22.89
N LEU A 277 -29.60 8.84 -22.78
CA LEU A 277 -29.52 7.44 -23.18
C LEU A 277 -30.13 6.54 -22.07
N GLU A 278 -30.99 5.62 -22.47
CA GLU A 278 -31.61 4.63 -21.59
C GLU A 278 -30.56 3.64 -21.05
N GLY A 279 -30.67 3.21 -19.79
CA GLY A 279 -29.74 2.24 -19.20
C GLY A 279 -30.09 0.76 -19.43
N GLU A 280 -31.35 0.47 -19.75
CA GLU A 280 -31.88 -0.90 -19.89
C GLU A 280 -31.45 -1.87 -18.76
N LEU A 281 -31.46 -1.40 -17.51
CA LEU A 281 -31.09 -2.19 -16.33
C LEU A 281 -32.25 -3.09 -15.91
N THR A 282 -31.95 -4.34 -15.53
CA THR A 282 -32.93 -5.28 -14.98
C THR A 282 -32.64 -5.62 -13.52
N MET A 283 -33.67 -6.04 -12.79
CA MET A 283 -33.49 -6.59 -11.43
C MET A 283 -32.51 -7.78 -11.40
N ASN A 284 -32.44 -8.56 -12.49
CA ASN A 284 -31.51 -9.68 -12.56
C ASN A 284 -30.04 -9.19 -12.60
N ASP A 285 -29.76 -8.06 -13.25
CA ASP A 285 -28.41 -7.48 -13.26
C ASP A 285 -27.95 -7.14 -11.84
N LEU A 286 -28.84 -6.55 -11.01
CA LEU A 286 -28.55 -6.27 -9.60
C LEU A 286 -28.43 -7.55 -8.77
N SER A 287 -29.43 -8.44 -8.78
CA SER A 287 -29.48 -9.62 -7.92
C SER A 287 -28.41 -10.68 -8.23
N SER A 288 -27.76 -10.58 -9.39
CA SER A 288 -26.72 -11.53 -9.82
C SER A 288 -25.30 -11.04 -9.58
N TYR A 289 -25.14 -9.82 -9.04
CA TYR A 289 -23.84 -9.26 -8.76
C TYR A 289 -23.16 -9.97 -7.58
N GLU A 290 -21.87 -10.28 -7.76
CA GLU A 290 -21.02 -10.85 -6.73
C GLU A 290 -19.65 -10.14 -6.73
N THR A 291 -19.00 -10.10 -5.58
CA THR A 291 -17.59 -9.68 -5.46
C THR A 291 -16.66 -10.83 -5.85
N ASN A 292 -15.43 -10.49 -6.23
CA ASN A 292 -14.38 -11.49 -6.37
C ASN A 292 -13.32 -11.28 -5.28
N THR A 293 -12.88 -12.36 -4.65
CA THR A 293 -11.79 -12.35 -3.67
C THR A 293 -10.58 -13.04 -4.27
N TYR A 294 -9.43 -12.38 -4.21
CA TYR A 294 -8.17 -12.82 -4.81
C TYR A 294 -7.02 -12.65 -3.81
N SER A 295 -5.94 -13.40 -3.98
CA SER A 295 -4.64 -12.99 -3.43
C SER A 295 -4.25 -11.64 -4.04
N ALA A 296 -3.60 -10.79 -3.24
CA ALA A 296 -3.03 -9.54 -3.75
C ALA A 296 -1.97 -9.81 -4.83
N THR A 297 -1.77 -8.86 -5.74
CA THR A 297 -0.61 -8.92 -6.65
C THR A 297 0.67 -8.79 -5.84
N HIS A 298 1.70 -9.55 -6.17
CA HIS A 298 2.98 -9.52 -5.47
C HIS A 298 4.12 -9.14 -6.42
N SER A 299 4.96 -8.22 -5.98
CA SER A 299 6.21 -7.82 -6.64
C SER A 299 7.25 -7.47 -5.58
N THR A 300 8.51 -7.29 -5.98
CA THR A 300 9.59 -6.95 -5.05
C THR A 300 10.16 -5.57 -5.36
N TYR A 301 10.46 -4.78 -4.34
CA TYR A 301 11.18 -3.52 -4.52
C TYR A 301 12.22 -3.34 -3.43
N ARG A 302 13.50 -3.28 -3.83
CA ARG A 302 14.63 -3.34 -2.90
C ARG A 302 14.53 -4.60 -2.02
N ASP A 303 14.39 -4.44 -0.71
CA ASP A 303 14.20 -5.49 0.30
C ASP A 303 12.74 -5.58 0.80
N TYR A 304 11.79 -4.94 0.12
CA TYR A 304 10.37 -4.97 0.45
C TYR A 304 9.58 -5.90 -0.48
N ASP A 305 8.59 -6.58 0.09
CA ASP A 305 7.48 -7.19 -0.63
C ASP A 305 6.39 -6.13 -0.86
N VAL A 306 5.93 -6.00 -2.10
CA VAL A 306 4.96 -4.99 -2.49
C VAL A 306 3.67 -5.66 -2.96
N TYR A 307 2.60 -5.43 -2.21
CA TYR A 307 1.27 -5.97 -2.46
C TYR A 307 0.30 -4.91 -2.98
N GLY A 308 -0.54 -5.30 -3.94
CA GLY A 308 -1.49 -4.38 -4.57
C GLY A 308 -2.76 -5.07 -5.06
N ALA A 309 -3.71 -4.25 -5.54
CA ALA A 309 -4.97 -4.74 -6.07
C ALA A 309 -4.80 -5.48 -7.42
N PRO A 310 -5.36 -6.68 -7.59
CA PRO A 310 -5.35 -7.42 -8.84
C PRO A 310 -6.37 -6.87 -9.85
N PRO A 311 -6.33 -7.37 -11.10
CA PRO A 311 -7.40 -7.15 -12.07
C PRO A 311 -8.78 -7.50 -11.47
N SER A 312 -9.80 -6.67 -11.61
CA SER A 312 -10.00 -5.64 -12.65
C SER A 312 -9.34 -4.26 -12.42
N SER A 313 -8.53 -4.10 -11.37
CA SER A 313 -7.62 -2.94 -11.25
C SER A 313 -6.32 -3.13 -12.03
N SER A 314 -5.76 -2.04 -12.56
CA SER A 314 -4.37 -2.00 -13.02
C SER A 314 -3.38 -1.61 -11.93
N GLY A 315 -3.85 -1.19 -10.75
CA GLY A 315 -3.04 -0.58 -9.70
C GLY A 315 -1.83 -1.42 -9.31
N GLY A 316 -2.07 -2.64 -8.83
CA GLY A 316 -1.02 -3.54 -8.38
C GLY A 316 -0.02 -3.91 -9.47
N ILE A 317 -0.51 -4.21 -10.69
CA ILE A 317 0.36 -4.59 -11.82
C ILE A 317 1.21 -3.41 -12.31
N THR A 318 0.61 -2.25 -12.57
CA THR A 318 1.34 -1.11 -13.15
C THR A 318 2.31 -0.47 -12.17
N VAL A 319 1.95 -0.39 -10.88
CA VAL A 319 2.89 0.06 -9.84
C VAL A 319 4.01 -0.96 -9.65
N GLY A 320 3.69 -2.25 -9.55
CA GLY A 320 4.68 -3.32 -9.40
C GLY A 320 5.65 -3.40 -10.58
N GLU A 321 5.17 -3.33 -11.83
CA GLU A 321 6.00 -3.29 -13.02
C GLU A 321 6.94 -2.08 -13.02
N SER A 322 6.44 -0.89 -12.67
CA SER A 322 7.25 0.32 -12.57
C SER A 322 8.39 0.15 -11.54
N LEU A 323 8.07 -0.41 -10.37
CA LEU A 323 9.05 -0.70 -9.31
C LEU A 323 10.09 -1.74 -9.75
N GLU A 324 9.67 -2.81 -10.42
CA GLU A 324 10.58 -3.83 -10.94
C GLU A 324 11.49 -3.26 -12.03
N ILE A 325 11.01 -2.36 -12.89
CA ILE A 325 11.88 -1.62 -13.83
C ILE A 325 12.89 -0.77 -13.05
N MET A 326 12.44 -0.02 -12.03
CA MET A 326 13.28 0.87 -11.23
C MET A 326 14.33 0.15 -10.36
N ASN A 327 14.11 -1.12 -9.98
CA ASN A 327 15.06 -1.92 -9.19
C ASN A 327 16.48 -1.95 -9.77
N GLY A 328 16.63 -1.80 -11.10
CA GLY A 328 17.93 -1.82 -11.77
C GLY A 328 18.70 -0.49 -11.76
N PHE A 329 18.12 0.58 -11.21
CA PHE A 329 18.75 1.90 -11.12
C PHE A 329 19.07 2.29 -9.67
N ASP A 330 20.07 3.15 -9.54
CA ASP A 330 20.41 3.83 -8.28
C ASP A 330 19.56 5.10 -8.16
N ILE A 331 18.39 4.97 -7.53
CA ILE A 331 17.39 6.05 -7.42
C ILE A 331 17.77 7.04 -6.32
N GLY A 332 18.31 6.55 -5.19
CA GLY A 332 18.51 7.36 -3.98
C GLY A 332 19.70 8.33 -4.03
N SER A 333 20.65 8.16 -4.95
CA SER A 333 21.86 9.00 -4.99
C SER A 333 21.61 10.42 -5.53
N SER A 334 20.54 10.62 -6.29
CA SER A 334 20.17 11.88 -6.92
C SER A 334 18.66 11.92 -7.15
N LYS A 335 17.97 12.90 -6.53
CA LYS A 335 16.53 13.09 -6.79
C LYS A 335 16.23 13.38 -8.26
N THR A 336 17.05 14.22 -8.91
CA THR A 336 16.88 14.52 -10.35
C THR A 336 16.90 13.22 -11.17
N ASP A 337 17.91 12.38 -10.98
CA ASP A 337 18.04 11.15 -11.78
C ASP A 337 16.95 10.14 -11.39
N GLY A 338 16.68 9.99 -10.09
CA GLY A 338 15.62 9.10 -9.60
C GLY A 338 14.24 9.43 -10.14
N TYR A 339 13.87 10.71 -10.20
CA TYR A 339 12.60 11.15 -10.80
C TYR A 339 12.58 11.02 -12.33
N HIS A 340 13.72 11.11 -13.00
CA HIS A 340 13.82 10.78 -14.42
C HIS A 340 13.53 9.30 -14.67
N HIS A 341 14.14 8.39 -13.91
CA HIS A 341 13.86 6.95 -14.01
C HIS A 341 12.40 6.64 -13.66
N PHE A 342 11.83 7.28 -12.64
CA PHE A 342 10.41 7.21 -12.31
C PHE A 342 9.52 7.61 -13.48
N MET A 343 9.78 8.76 -14.13
CA MET A 343 8.99 9.23 -15.26
C MET A 343 9.09 8.27 -16.46
N GLU A 344 10.27 7.71 -16.74
CA GLU A 344 10.43 6.82 -17.89
C GLU A 344 9.89 5.41 -17.62
N ALA A 345 10.06 4.88 -16.40
CA ALA A 345 9.50 3.60 -15.98
C ALA A 345 7.96 3.62 -16.01
N THR A 346 7.35 4.68 -15.49
CA THR A 346 5.88 4.85 -15.53
C THR A 346 5.34 4.93 -16.95
N ARG A 347 6.09 5.51 -17.91
CA ARG A 347 5.65 5.52 -19.32
C ARG A 347 5.57 4.13 -19.91
N LEU A 348 6.60 3.31 -19.66
CA LEU A 348 6.67 1.94 -20.12
C LEU A 348 5.51 1.13 -19.54
N ALA A 349 5.36 1.14 -18.21
CA ALA A 349 4.31 0.38 -17.54
C ALA A 349 2.89 0.86 -17.90
N VAL A 350 2.68 2.16 -18.15
CA VAL A 350 1.38 2.67 -18.64
C VAL A 350 1.12 2.27 -20.11
N ALA A 351 2.16 2.13 -20.93
CA ALA A 351 2.02 1.57 -22.27
C ALA A 351 1.51 0.11 -22.19
N ASP A 352 2.16 -0.70 -21.36
CA ASP A 352 1.82 -2.11 -21.15
C ASP A 352 0.43 -2.28 -20.51
N ARG A 353 0.08 -1.43 -19.54
CA ARG A 353 -1.27 -1.34 -18.95
C ARG A 353 -2.36 -1.22 -20.00
N ARG A 354 -2.19 -0.28 -20.94
CA ARG A 354 -3.22 0.03 -21.96
C ARG A 354 -3.49 -1.16 -22.86
N GLU A 355 -2.46 -1.94 -23.17
CA GLU A 355 -2.54 -3.09 -24.06
C GLU A 355 -3.12 -4.33 -23.37
N TYR A 356 -2.67 -4.64 -22.14
CA TYR A 356 -2.87 -5.98 -21.58
C TYR A 356 -3.89 -6.09 -20.44
N ILE A 357 -4.20 -5.00 -19.73
CA ILE A 357 -4.99 -5.10 -18.49
C ILE A 357 -6.46 -4.77 -18.75
N GLY A 358 -7.35 -5.66 -18.29
CA GLY A 358 -8.80 -5.52 -18.35
C GLY A 358 -9.51 -6.38 -17.30
N ASP A 359 -10.73 -6.81 -17.60
CA ASP A 359 -11.47 -7.76 -16.75
C ASP A 359 -10.96 -9.19 -16.99
N PRO A 360 -10.40 -9.87 -15.97
CA PRO A 360 -9.88 -11.24 -16.12
C PRO A 360 -10.97 -12.27 -16.46
N ALA A 361 -12.25 -11.94 -16.29
CA ALA A 361 -13.36 -12.80 -16.73
C ALA A 361 -13.54 -12.82 -18.27
N PHE A 362 -12.98 -11.83 -18.98
CA PHE A 362 -13.18 -11.66 -20.43
C PHE A 362 -11.89 -11.70 -21.24
N THR A 363 -10.74 -11.39 -20.62
CA THR A 363 -9.44 -11.37 -21.29
C THR A 363 -8.35 -12.02 -20.46
N ASP A 364 -7.45 -12.74 -21.14
CA ASP A 364 -6.24 -13.27 -20.52
C ASP A 364 -5.27 -12.10 -20.23
N ILE A 365 -4.73 -12.05 -19.01
CA ILE A 365 -3.82 -10.99 -18.56
C ILE A 365 -2.46 -11.63 -18.20
N PRO A 366 -1.34 -11.20 -18.82
CA PRO A 366 0.00 -11.72 -18.56
C PRO A 366 0.59 -11.15 -17.27
N MET A 367 -0.10 -11.36 -16.15
CA MET A 367 0.23 -10.74 -14.86
C MET A 367 1.62 -11.14 -14.36
N THR A 368 1.96 -12.43 -14.39
CA THR A 368 3.26 -12.91 -13.91
C THR A 368 4.39 -12.43 -14.81
N GLY A 369 4.16 -12.40 -16.12
CA GLY A 369 5.11 -11.87 -17.09
C GLY A 369 5.37 -10.38 -16.89
N MET A 370 4.32 -9.58 -16.71
CA MET A 370 4.42 -8.13 -16.47
C MET A 370 5.16 -7.80 -15.16
N LEU A 371 4.96 -8.60 -14.11
CA LEU A 371 5.63 -8.44 -12.81
C LEU A 371 6.99 -9.16 -12.73
N SER A 372 7.46 -9.77 -13.83
CA SER A 372 8.69 -10.53 -13.82
C SER A 372 9.94 -9.64 -13.93
N LYS A 373 11.00 -10.02 -13.23
CA LYS A 373 12.33 -9.38 -13.34
C LYS A 373 12.90 -9.45 -14.75
N GLY A 374 12.56 -10.50 -15.51
CA GLY A 374 13.02 -10.70 -16.87
C GLY A 374 12.39 -9.71 -17.85
N PHE A 375 11.09 -9.48 -17.74
CA PHE A 375 10.39 -8.48 -18.54
C PHE A 375 10.80 -7.07 -18.14
N ALA A 376 10.90 -6.80 -16.83
CA ALA A 376 11.38 -5.51 -16.33
C ALA A 376 12.78 -5.15 -16.87
N GLU A 377 13.69 -6.11 -17.00
CA GLU A 377 15.01 -5.90 -17.64
C GLU A 377 14.89 -5.57 -19.14
N GLU A 378 13.99 -6.21 -19.88
CA GLU A 378 13.72 -5.86 -21.30
C GLU A 378 13.24 -4.41 -21.41
N ARG A 379 12.27 -4.02 -20.58
CA ARG A 379 11.72 -2.66 -20.58
C ARG A 379 12.77 -1.64 -20.15
N ARG A 380 13.59 -1.95 -19.16
CA ARG A 380 14.67 -1.10 -18.63
C ARG A 380 15.69 -0.70 -19.69
N GLN A 381 15.99 -1.59 -20.66
CA GLN A 381 16.93 -1.30 -21.75
C GLN A 381 16.49 -0.16 -22.68
N LEU A 382 15.22 0.25 -22.60
CA LEU A 382 14.68 1.38 -23.36
C LEU A 382 14.87 2.73 -22.65
N ILE A 383 15.34 2.74 -21.40
CA ILE A 383 15.57 3.95 -20.63
C ILE A 383 17.03 4.38 -20.78
N ASP A 384 17.25 5.56 -21.36
CA ASP A 384 18.53 6.26 -21.34
C ASP A 384 18.59 7.11 -20.08
N SER A 385 19.59 6.91 -19.22
CA SER A 385 19.72 7.66 -17.95
C SER A 385 20.06 9.14 -18.14
N ASP A 386 20.51 9.56 -19.33
CA ASP A 386 20.89 10.93 -19.60
C ASP A 386 19.82 11.69 -20.41
N GLN A 387 18.85 10.99 -21.03
CA GLN A 387 17.88 11.57 -21.97
C GLN A 387 16.49 10.94 -21.86
N ALA A 388 15.46 11.78 -21.92
CA ALA A 388 14.06 11.33 -21.96
C ALA A 388 13.69 10.76 -23.34
N ALA A 389 12.88 9.71 -23.35
CA ALA A 389 12.30 9.19 -24.58
C ALA A 389 11.37 10.23 -25.24
N LEU A 390 11.46 10.35 -26.56
CA LEU A 390 10.65 11.29 -27.33
C LEU A 390 9.27 10.69 -27.65
N GLY A 391 8.20 11.37 -27.23
CA GLY A 391 6.83 11.00 -27.59
C GLY A 391 6.33 9.67 -27.00
N GLN A 392 5.21 9.14 -27.47
CA GLN A 392 4.62 7.96 -26.84
C GLN A 392 5.49 6.70 -26.99
N ILE A 393 5.70 5.97 -25.89
CA ILE A 393 6.44 4.71 -25.84
C ILE A 393 5.48 3.55 -26.15
N ALA A 394 5.95 2.57 -26.93
CA ALA A 394 5.21 1.35 -27.23
C ALA A 394 5.22 0.36 -26.05
N PHE A 395 4.16 -0.46 -25.95
CA PHE A 395 4.12 -1.60 -25.03
C PHE A 395 5.18 -2.66 -25.42
N GLY A 396 5.65 -3.45 -24.45
CA GLY A 396 6.53 -4.59 -24.61
C GLY A 396 5.75 -5.90 -24.69
N ASN A 397 6.44 -7.04 -24.78
CA ASN A 397 5.80 -8.36 -24.84
C ASN A 397 6.06 -9.18 -23.56
N PRO A 398 5.13 -9.22 -22.59
CA PRO A 398 5.31 -9.94 -21.32
C PRO A 398 5.06 -11.46 -21.42
N TRP A 399 4.37 -11.94 -22.47
CA TRP A 399 3.99 -13.34 -22.63
C TRP A 399 5.14 -14.37 -22.58
N PRO A 400 6.37 -14.09 -23.06
CA PRO A 400 7.51 -15.00 -22.92
C PRO A 400 7.94 -15.25 -21.48
N TYR A 401 7.55 -14.37 -20.55
CA TYR A 401 7.92 -14.42 -19.13
C TYR A 401 6.82 -15.04 -18.25
N GLU A 402 5.73 -15.51 -18.86
CA GLU A 402 4.68 -16.27 -18.18
C GLU A 402 5.15 -17.68 -17.79
N GLU A 403 4.70 -18.17 -16.63
CA GLU A 403 5.08 -19.50 -16.11
C GLU A 403 4.62 -20.67 -17.01
N ASN A 404 3.69 -20.42 -17.94
CA ASN A 404 3.26 -21.37 -18.96
C ASN A 404 3.65 -20.92 -20.38
N PRO A 405 4.90 -21.15 -20.83
CA PRO A 405 5.37 -20.75 -22.16
C PRO A 405 4.68 -21.48 -23.33
N ASN A 406 3.94 -22.56 -23.06
CA ASN A 406 3.15 -23.29 -24.08
C ASN A 406 1.79 -22.62 -24.38
N ARG A 407 1.52 -21.46 -23.80
CA ARG A 407 0.38 -20.61 -24.13
C ARG A 407 0.79 -19.32 -24.86
N SER A 408 1.99 -19.31 -25.45
CA SER A 408 2.36 -18.33 -26.48
C SER A 408 1.57 -18.64 -27.76
N PRO A 409 0.93 -17.65 -28.39
CA PRO A 409 0.74 -17.69 -29.82
C PRO A 409 2.11 -17.43 -30.44
N ASP A 410 2.71 -18.48 -30.96
CA ASP A 410 3.84 -18.53 -31.88
C ASP A 410 5.00 -17.53 -31.66
N SER A 411 6.01 -17.94 -30.86
CA SER A 411 7.37 -17.42 -30.99
C SER A 411 7.83 -17.43 -32.46
N PRO A 412 8.53 -16.39 -32.95
CA PRO A 412 9.01 -16.34 -34.33
C PRO A 412 9.89 -17.55 -34.64
N SER A 413 9.55 -18.24 -35.73
CA SER A 413 10.26 -19.43 -36.22
C SER A 413 11.75 -19.17 -36.40
N SER A 414 12.58 -20.15 -36.06
CA SER A 414 14.05 -20.14 -36.20
C SER A 414 14.58 -20.12 -37.65
N ASP A 415 13.74 -19.77 -38.62
CA ASP A 415 14.12 -19.70 -40.03
C ASP A 415 14.67 -18.29 -40.31
N ASN A 416 15.79 -18.19 -41.05
CA ASN A 416 16.43 -16.93 -41.48
C ASN A 416 15.59 -16.18 -42.55
N SER A 417 14.26 -16.19 -42.38
CA SER A 417 13.29 -15.62 -43.30
C SER A 417 12.05 -15.18 -42.53
N PHE A 418 11.53 -14.01 -42.88
CA PHE A 418 10.20 -13.57 -42.49
C PHE A 418 9.29 -13.66 -43.72
N SER A 419 8.14 -14.30 -43.57
CA SER A 419 7.14 -14.34 -44.64
C SER A 419 5.75 -14.15 -44.05
N TYR A 420 4.93 -13.41 -44.77
CA TYR A 420 3.53 -13.23 -44.44
C TYR A 420 2.70 -13.15 -45.74
N ASP A 421 1.89 -14.18 -45.95
CA ASP A 421 1.02 -14.35 -47.12
C ASP A 421 -0.39 -13.84 -46.80
N PHE A 422 -0.86 -12.87 -47.59
CA PHE A 422 -2.19 -12.27 -47.47
C PHE A 422 -3.25 -12.95 -48.37
N SER A 423 -2.91 -14.01 -49.13
CA SER A 423 -3.72 -14.59 -50.23
C SER A 423 -4.64 -15.79 -49.88
N GLY A 424 -4.85 -16.11 -48.60
CA GLY A 424 -5.54 -17.35 -48.17
C GLY A 424 -7.09 -17.36 -48.26
N GLU A 425 -7.69 -18.45 -48.79
CA GLU A 425 -9.15 -18.68 -48.94
C GLU A 425 -9.92 -18.99 -47.63
N ASN A 426 -9.26 -19.11 -46.47
CA ASN A 426 -9.90 -19.48 -45.18
C ASN A 426 -9.27 -18.78 -43.96
N GLY A 427 -8.92 -17.50 -44.08
CA GLY A 427 -8.65 -16.63 -42.92
C GLY A 427 -7.56 -17.15 -41.98
N SER A 428 -6.29 -16.99 -42.37
CA SER A 428 -5.26 -16.78 -41.36
C SER A 428 -5.43 -15.34 -40.86
N ASN A 429 -5.65 -15.15 -39.56
CA ASN A 429 -5.78 -13.83 -38.94
C ASN A 429 -4.59 -12.92 -39.35
N TRP A 430 -4.81 -11.60 -39.39
CA TRP A 430 -3.69 -10.68 -39.18
C TRP A 430 -3.02 -11.10 -37.87
N ASP A 431 -1.80 -11.60 -37.99
CA ASP A 431 -1.11 -12.19 -36.86
C ASP A 431 -0.41 -11.04 -36.14
N GLN A 432 -1.01 -10.57 -35.03
CA GLN A 432 -0.40 -9.56 -34.16
C GLN A 432 0.98 -9.99 -33.63
N PHE A 433 1.28 -11.30 -33.67
CA PHE A 433 2.58 -11.85 -33.35
C PHE A 433 3.55 -11.81 -34.53
N LYS A 434 3.12 -11.44 -35.74
CA LYS A 434 3.97 -11.23 -36.95
C LYS A 434 4.14 -9.76 -37.32
N PHE A 435 3.17 -8.89 -37.02
CA PHE A 435 3.29 -7.44 -37.19
C PHE A 435 2.74 -6.71 -35.96
N HIS A 436 3.53 -5.80 -35.37
CA HIS A 436 3.07 -4.83 -34.38
C HIS A 436 2.46 -3.64 -35.13
N ARG A 437 1.17 -3.39 -34.94
CA ARG A 437 0.48 -2.21 -35.48
C ARG A 437 0.75 -1.01 -34.58
N LEU A 438 1.11 0.10 -35.20
CA LEU A 438 1.20 1.39 -34.54
C LEU A 438 0.28 2.34 -35.30
N ASP A 439 -0.98 2.40 -34.87
CA ASP A 439 -1.86 3.48 -35.32
C ASP A 439 -1.22 4.84 -34.98
N THR A 440 -1.42 5.87 -35.82
CA THR A 440 -1.68 7.26 -35.37
C THR A 440 -1.78 8.29 -36.51
N GLY A 441 -2.85 9.11 -36.50
CA GLY A 441 -2.80 10.58 -36.56
C GLY A 441 -3.76 11.30 -37.55
N PRO A 442 -4.45 12.42 -37.17
CA PRO A 442 -4.26 13.26 -35.97
C PRO A 442 -5.21 12.96 -34.79
N SER A 443 -4.82 13.41 -33.59
CA SER A 443 -5.21 12.93 -32.26
C SER A 443 -6.36 13.68 -31.57
N SER A 444 -7.24 14.40 -32.27
CA SER A 444 -8.39 15.07 -31.63
C SER A 444 -9.69 14.25 -31.68
N SER A 445 -9.74 13.20 -32.50
CA SER A 445 -10.85 12.25 -32.53
C SER A 445 -10.36 10.89 -33.04
N PRO A 446 -10.78 9.77 -32.43
CA PRO A 446 -10.55 8.44 -33.02
C PRO A 446 -11.13 8.29 -34.44
N ASP A 447 -11.92 9.27 -34.92
CA ASP A 447 -12.63 9.26 -36.20
C ASP A 447 -12.03 10.15 -37.31
N ASP A 448 -10.86 10.80 -37.11
CA ASP A 448 -10.35 11.84 -38.05
C ASP A 448 -9.22 11.38 -39.00
N ALA A 449 -8.64 10.22 -38.76
CA ALA A 449 -7.81 9.50 -39.72
C ALA A 449 -7.63 8.05 -39.24
N SER A 450 -8.42 7.13 -39.76
CA SER A 450 -8.19 5.71 -39.50
C SER A 450 -7.12 5.18 -40.47
N PHE A 451 -6.20 4.39 -39.93
CA PHE A 451 -5.45 3.41 -40.70
C PHE A 451 -6.06 2.06 -40.39
N THR A 452 -6.74 1.48 -41.36
CA THR A 452 -7.41 0.19 -41.18
C THR A 452 -6.70 -0.86 -42.02
N ILE A 453 -6.15 -1.86 -41.36
CA ILE A 453 -5.77 -3.10 -42.04
C ILE A 453 -7.06 -3.91 -42.11
N ASN A 454 -7.70 -3.96 -43.28
CA ASN A 454 -8.98 -4.64 -43.41
C ASN A 454 -8.76 -6.15 -43.26
N ASN A 455 -9.27 -6.69 -42.15
CA ASN A 455 -9.22 -8.10 -41.81
C ASN A 455 -9.57 -8.96 -43.05
N ASN A 456 -8.60 -9.78 -43.48
CA ASN A 456 -8.68 -10.80 -44.54
C ASN A 456 -8.33 -10.39 -45.99
N THR A 457 -7.69 -9.23 -46.24
CA THR A 457 -7.48 -8.78 -47.64
C THR A 457 -6.10 -8.25 -48.01
N GLY A 458 -5.16 -8.11 -47.05
CA GLY A 458 -3.90 -7.41 -47.29
C GLY A 458 -4.08 -5.92 -47.62
N VAL A 459 -5.29 -5.39 -47.41
CA VAL A 459 -5.64 -3.99 -47.68
C VAL A 459 -5.29 -3.13 -46.49
N PHE A 460 -4.47 -2.12 -46.75
CA PHE A 460 -4.13 -1.03 -45.86
C PHE A 460 -4.89 0.21 -46.33
N SER A 461 -5.97 0.54 -45.64
CA SER A 461 -6.78 1.72 -45.88
C SER A 461 -6.20 2.91 -45.13
N VAL A 462 -5.81 3.96 -45.85
CA VAL A 462 -5.48 5.26 -45.26
C VAL A 462 -6.63 6.21 -45.58
N HIS A 463 -7.43 6.55 -44.56
CA HIS A 463 -8.69 7.26 -44.77
C HIS A 463 -8.52 8.75 -45.08
N GLU A 464 -9.56 9.36 -45.66
CA GLU A 464 -9.66 10.81 -45.86
C GLU A 464 -9.75 11.57 -44.54
N ARG A 465 -9.25 12.81 -44.53
CA ARG A 465 -9.43 13.75 -43.42
C ARG A 465 -10.71 14.55 -43.55
N LYS A 466 -11.41 14.78 -42.44
CA LYS A 466 -12.67 15.56 -42.43
C LYS A 466 -12.48 17.08 -42.36
N ASP A 467 -11.28 17.57 -42.05
CA ASP A 467 -11.02 18.99 -41.66
C ASP A 467 -9.94 19.73 -42.47
N GLY A 468 -9.21 19.06 -43.37
CA GLY A 468 -8.45 19.68 -44.47
C GLY A 468 -7.10 20.37 -44.16
N ARG A 469 -6.38 20.06 -43.06
CA ARG A 469 -5.05 20.64 -42.73
C ARG A 469 -4.01 19.63 -42.18
N GLY A 470 -3.29 18.89 -43.02
CA GLY A 470 -2.20 17.96 -42.59
C GLY A 470 -2.25 16.62 -43.35
N SER A 471 -1.56 15.58 -42.86
CA SER A 471 -1.50 14.24 -43.48
C SER A 471 -2.00 13.14 -42.55
N ALA A 472 -2.76 12.17 -43.07
CA ALA A 472 -3.07 10.92 -42.36
C ALA A 472 -1.96 9.90 -42.64
N TYR A 473 -1.52 9.13 -41.64
CA TYR A 473 -0.56 8.06 -41.87
C TYR A 473 -0.78 6.84 -40.96
N GLY A 474 -0.30 5.70 -41.41
CA GLY A 474 -0.31 4.45 -40.65
C GLY A 474 1.05 3.77 -40.67
N ARG A 475 1.31 2.94 -39.64
CA ARG A 475 2.60 2.27 -39.43
C ARG A 475 2.41 0.83 -39.00
N ALA A 476 3.29 -0.03 -39.48
CA ALA A 476 3.41 -1.41 -39.02
C ALA A 476 4.89 -1.80 -38.89
N THR A 477 5.21 -2.53 -37.83
CA THR A 477 6.54 -3.07 -37.55
C THR A 477 6.49 -4.58 -37.65
N ALA A 478 7.33 -5.21 -38.46
CA ALA A 478 7.40 -6.67 -38.49
C ALA A 478 8.00 -7.22 -37.18
N ASN A 479 7.35 -8.22 -36.59
CA ASN A 479 7.89 -9.00 -35.49
C ASN A 479 8.79 -10.10 -36.04
N MET A 480 10.05 -9.73 -36.29
CA MET A 480 11.06 -10.56 -36.93
C MET A 480 12.42 -10.34 -36.28
N GLN A 481 13.35 -11.29 -36.50
CA GLN A 481 14.76 -11.07 -36.21
C GLN A 481 15.32 -9.95 -37.08
N THR A 482 16.43 -9.35 -36.64
CA THR A 482 17.15 -8.32 -37.41
C THR A 482 17.98 -8.95 -38.53
N PHE A 483 18.06 -8.25 -39.66
CA PHE A 483 18.85 -8.67 -40.83
C PHE A 483 19.95 -7.67 -41.12
N ALA A 484 21.13 -8.17 -41.48
CA ALA A 484 22.27 -7.33 -41.81
C ALA A 484 22.25 -6.88 -43.27
N ASN A 485 21.75 -7.73 -44.18
CA ASN A 485 21.59 -7.40 -45.59
C ASN A 485 20.19 -7.83 -46.04
N PRO A 486 19.12 -7.18 -45.57
CA PRO A 486 17.77 -7.61 -45.90
C PRO A 486 17.44 -7.46 -47.40
N GLU A 487 16.74 -8.46 -47.93
CA GLU A 487 16.04 -8.45 -49.21
C GLU A 487 14.53 -8.53 -48.94
N LEU A 488 13.77 -7.53 -49.42
CA LEU A 488 12.32 -7.53 -49.45
C LEU A 488 11.82 -7.94 -50.84
N ASN A 489 10.93 -8.93 -50.88
CA ASN A 489 10.11 -9.26 -52.03
C ASN A 489 8.64 -9.08 -51.65
N THR A 490 7.92 -8.24 -52.39
CA THR A 490 6.51 -8.00 -52.15
C THR A 490 5.80 -7.55 -53.42
N SER A 491 4.48 -7.48 -53.37
CA SER A 491 3.68 -6.91 -54.44
C SER A 491 2.55 -6.09 -53.84
N PHE A 492 2.29 -4.92 -54.42
CA PHE A 492 1.28 -3.98 -53.95
C PHE A 492 0.37 -3.53 -55.09
N GLN A 493 -0.82 -3.06 -54.75
CA GLN A 493 -1.78 -2.46 -55.66
C GLN A 493 -2.39 -1.22 -55.00
N LEU A 494 -2.48 -0.11 -55.74
CA LEU A 494 -3.13 1.11 -55.29
C LEU A 494 -4.59 1.13 -55.78
N SER A 495 -5.53 1.61 -54.96
CA SER A 495 -6.93 1.75 -55.38
C SER A 495 -7.15 2.84 -56.44
N GLU A 496 -6.30 3.86 -56.48
CA GLU A 496 -6.26 4.89 -57.53
C GLU A 496 -4.86 5.53 -57.67
N THR A 497 -4.67 6.39 -58.69
CA THR A 497 -3.43 7.14 -58.93
C THR A 497 -3.69 8.63 -59.13
N GLY A 498 -2.69 9.48 -58.87
CA GLY A 498 -2.78 10.94 -59.00
C GLY A 498 -3.08 11.70 -57.70
N SER A 499 -3.40 11.00 -56.61
CA SER A 499 -3.51 11.50 -55.23
C SER A 499 -2.11 11.54 -54.57
N ASP A 500 -1.85 12.49 -53.64
CA ASP A 500 -0.54 12.60 -52.93
C ASP A 500 -0.45 11.52 -51.84
N GLN A 501 -0.23 10.30 -52.32
CA GLN A 501 -0.09 9.10 -51.50
C GLN A 501 1.29 8.54 -51.59
N ARG A 502 1.77 8.08 -50.45
CA ARG A 502 3.14 7.61 -50.29
C ARG A 502 3.17 6.30 -49.54
N LEU A 503 3.61 5.26 -50.22
CA LEU A 503 3.97 3.99 -49.60
C LEU A 503 5.47 4.01 -49.31
N ARG A 504 5.86 3.67 -48.08
CA ARG A 504 7.27 3.58 -47.66
C ARG A 504 7.58 2.19 -47.10
N LEU A 505 8.57 1.55 -47.70
CA LEU A 505 9.09 0.25 -47.32
C LEU A 505 10.49 0.46 -46.74
N TRP A 506 10.66 0.23 -45.44
CA TRP A 506 11.91 0.48 -44.73
C TRP A 506 12.63 -0.83 -44.42
N LEU A 507 13.91 -0.88 -44.76
CA LEU A 507 14.84 -1.95 -44.44
C LEU A 507 15.95 -1.44 -43.50
N GLN A 508 16.43 -2.34 -42.64
CA GLN A 508 17.30 -1.99 -41.51
C GLN A 508 16.70 -0.87 -40.64
N GLY A 509 15.38 -0.91 -40.41
CA GLY A 509 14.71 0.01 -39.51
C GLY A 509 14.90 -0.40 -38.05
N ASP A 510 15.07 0.56 -37.16
CA ASP A 510 15.08 0.33 -35.71
C ASP A 510 13.69 0.57 -35.11
N VAL A 511 13.40 1.82 -34.77
CA VAL A 511 12.21 2.27 -34.05
C VAL A 511 11.59 3.42 -34.84
N TRP A 512 10.27 3.56 -34.73
CA TRP A 512 9.59 4.70 -35.34
C TRP A 512 9.95 5.98 -34.62
N ARG A 513 10.25 7.04 -35.38
CA ARG A 513 10.27 8.38 -34.81
C ARG A 513 8.85 8.72 -34.36
N SER A 514 8.72 9.24 -33.14
CA SER A 514 7.40 9.57 -32.61
C SER A 514 6.67 10.59 -33.49
N GLY A 515 5.35 10.41 -33.64
CA GLY A 515 4.51 11.27 -34.46
C GLY A 515 4.85 11.31 -35.95
N SER A 516 5.70 10.40 -36.43
CA SER A 516 6.22 10.39 -37.80
C SER A 516 6.02 9.05 -38.49
N SER A 517 5.89 9.10 -39.81
CA SER A 517 5.89 7.94 -40.72
C SER A 517 7.31 7.52 -41.15
N ILE A 518 8.33 7.98 -40.43
CA ILE A 518 9.75 7.78 -40.69
C ILE A 518 10.38 7.14 -39.44
N PRO A 519 11.25 6.13 -39.56
CA PRO A 519 11.99 5.60 -38.42
C PRO A 519 13.13 6.53 -37.98
N GLU A 520 13.69 6.30 -36.79
CA GLU A 520 14.88 7.03 -36.34
C GLU A 520 16.08 6.74 -37.25
N ASN A 521 16.25 5.46 -37.61
CA ASN A 521 17.26 5.00 -38.54
C ASN A 521 16.67 3.97 -39.52
N GLY A 522 17.13 4.00 -40.78
CA GLY A 522 16.74 3.01 -41.78
C GLY A 522 16.92 3.48 -43.22
N TYR A 523 16.89 2.54 -44.15
CA TYR A 523 16.87 2.82 -45.59
C TYR A 523 15.47 2.55 -46.14
N GLY A 524 14.88 3.53 -46.80
CA GLY A 524 13.52 3.44 -47.30
C GLY A 524 13.45 3.39 -48.82
N LEU A 525 12.43 2.71 -49.34
CA LEU A 525 11.92 2.89 -50.70
C LEU A 525 10.54 3.56 -50.60
N GLU A 526 10.42 4.79 -51.07
CA GLU A 526 9.15 5.52 -51.16
C GLU A 526 8.59 5.45 -52.59
N ILE A 527 7.32 5.11 -52.70
CA ILE A 527 6.56 5.12 -53.96
C ILE A 527 5.51 6.22 -53.83
N ASN A 528 5.60 7.24 -54.70
CA ASN A 528 4.69 8.39 -54.69
C ASN A 528 3.69 8.31 -55.85
N ALA A 529 2.41 8.14 -55.52
CA ALA A 529 1.33 7.96 -56.49
C ALA A 529 0.94 9.25 -57.25
N GLN A 530 1.30 10.43 -56.74
CA GLN A 530 1.05 11.71 -57.41
C GLN A 530 2.15 12.04 -58.40
N THR A 531 3.42 11.85 -58.01
CA THR A 531 4.55 12.21 -58.86
C THR A 531 4.96 11.10 -59.83
N GLU A 532 4.44 9.88 -59.66
CA GLU A 532 4.87 8.69 -60.42
C GLU A 532 6.39 8.46 -60.30
N GLU A 533 6.92 8.65 -59.07
CA GLU A 533 8.33 8.49 -58.75
C GLU A 533 8.54 7.42 -57.67
N ALA A 534 9.61 6.64 -57.83
CA ALA A 534 10.19 5.82 -56.76
C ALA A 534 11.45 6.52 -56.21
N SER A 535 11.56 6.62 -54.89
CA SER A 535 12.62 7.35 -54.21
C SER A 535 13.34 6.46 -53.19
N LEU A 536 14.68 6.46 -53.23
CA LEU A 536 15.49 5.89 -52.15
C LEU A 536 15.66 6.92 -51.03
N LEU A 537 15.42 6.49 -49.80
CA LEU A 537 15.40 7.33 -48.60
C LEU A 537 16.43 6.85 -47.58
N ARG A 538 16.87 7.77 -46.74
CA ARG A 538 17.65 7.46 -45.53
C ARG A 538 17.14 8.27 -44.36
N ALA A 539 16.86 7.57 -43.27
CA ALA A 539 16.72 8.11 -41.93
C ALA A 539 17.97 7.74 -41.13
N LYS A 540 18.58 8.70 -40.45
CA LYS A 540 19.76 8.49 -39.61
C LYS A 540 19.83 9.53 -38.52
N ASP A 541 19.88 9.13 -37.26
CA ASP A 541 19.98 10.01 -36.09
C ASP A 541 18.94 11.15 -36.19
N SER A 542 17.67 10.78 -36.44
CA SER A 542 16.53 11.68 -36.68
C SER A 542 16.61 12.56 -37.95
N SER A 543 17.71 12.50 -38.71
CA SER A 543 17.89 13.20 -39.98
C SER A 543 17.37 12.38 -41.16
N PHE A 544 16.40 12.94 -41.89
CA PHE A 544 15.77 12.31 -43.05
C PHE A 544 16.23 12.94 -44.37
N ARG A 545 16.49 12.13 -45.39
CA ARG A 545 16.84 12.62 -46.73
C ARG A 545 16.44 11.65 -47.84
N THR A 546 15.94 12.18 -48.96
CA THR A 546 15.87 11.46 -50.25
C THR A 546 17.25 11.39 -50.91
N ILE A 547 17.75 10.18 -51.11
CA ILE A 547 19.06 9.88 -51.70
C ILE A 547 19.01 9.97 -53.24
N ALA A 548 17.99 9.36 -53.84
CA ALA A 548 17.82 9.30 -55.29
C ALA A 548 16.33 9.19 -55.66
N ARG A 549 15.97 9.65 -56.86
CA ARG A 549 14.62 9.55 -57.45
C ARG A 549 14.71 8.88 -58.81
N PHE A 550 13.69 8.08 -59.13
CA PHE A 550 13.57 7.31 -60.36
C PHE A 550 12.14 7.46 -60.88
N ASP A 551 12.00 7.83 -62.16
CA ASP A 551 10.68 7.91 -62.80
C ASP A 551 10.12 6.49 -62.95
N TYR A 552 8.89 6.27 -62.48
CA TYR A 552 8.22 4.98 -62.65
C TYR A 552 6.71 5.16 -62.87
N PRO A 553 6.18 4.81 -64.06
CA PRO A 553 4.76 4.97 -64.34
C PRO A 553 3.94 4.02 -63.44
N LEU A 554 3.11 4.60 -62.57
CA LEU A 554 2.19 3.87 -61.69
C LEU A 554 0.79 3.81 -62.29
N ASP A 555 0.12 2.68 -62.11
CA ASP A 555 -1.32 2.55 -62.38
C ASP A 555 -2.01 1.75 -61.27
N THR A 556 -3.27 1.38 -61.48
CA THR A 556 -4.07 0.62 -60.51
C THR A 556 -3.96 -0.89 -60.68
N HIS A 557 -3.11 -1.38 -61.60
CA HIS A 557 -2.76 -2.78 -61.64
C HIS A 557 -1.74 -3.10 -60.55
N LYS A 558 -1.45 -4.38 -60.39
CA LYS A 558 -0.52 -4.85 -59.38
C LYS A 558 0.92 -4.57 -59.81
N HIS A 559 1.73 -4.12 -58.86
CA HIS A 559 3.15 -3.87 -59.05
C HIS A 559 3.97 -4.72 -58.08
N ASN A 560 5.07 -5.29 -58.58
CA ASN A 560 5.99 -6.08 -57.80
C ASN A 560 7.20 -5.23 -57.39
N VAL A 561 7.67 -5.43 -56.17
CA VAL A 561 8.83 -4.75 -55.58
C VAL A 561 9.83 -5.79 -55.14
N ARG A 562 11.09 -5.57 -55.51
CA ARG A 562 12.25 -6.22 -54.91
C ARG A 562 13.18 -5.14 -54.41
N PHE A 563 13.43 -5.06 -53.10
CA PHE A 563 14.28 -4.03 -52.49
C PHE A 563 15.37 -4.68 -51.63
N VAL A 564 16.63 -4.33 -51.88
CA VAL A 564 17.79 -4.98 -51.28
C VAL A 564 18.72 -3.95 -50.65
N VAL A 565 19.13 -4.22 -49.41
CA VAL A 565 20.28 -3.58 -48.75
C VAL A 565 21.45 -4.57 -48.78
N ASP A 566 22.45 -4.31 -49.61
CA ASP A 566 23.64 -5.18 -49.79
C ASP A 566 24.89 -4.43 -49.32
N GLY A 567 25.21 -4.55 -48.03
CA GLY A 567 26.32 -3.86 -47.38
C GLY A 567 26.25 -2.32 -47.50
N ASN A 568 26.85 -1.76 -48.55
CA ASN A 568 26.82 -0.31 -48.82
C ASN A 568 25.99 0.06 -50.06
N ASP A 569 25.27 -0.88 -50.66
CA ASP A 569 24.52 -0.66 -51.89
C ASP A 569 23.01 -0.84 -51.63
N LEU A 570 22.21 0.12 -52.08
CA LEU A 570 20.76 0.05 -52.12
C LEU A 570 20.33 -0.26 -53.55
N LYS A 571 19.57 -1.34 -53.74
CA LYS A 571 19.12 -1.79 -55.07
C LYS A 571 17.63 -2.06 -55.03
N PHE A 572 16.88 -1.65 -56.06
CA PHE A 572 15.50 -2.08 -56.18
C PHE A 572 15.07 -2.33 -57.62
N ASN A 573 14.12 -3.25 -57.78
CA ASN A 573 13.34 -3.47 -58.98
C ASN A 573 11.87 -3.17 -58.70
N LEU A 574 11.22 -2.52 -59.66
CA LEU A 574 9.81 -2.18 -59.62
C LEU A 574 9.22 -2.45 -61.01
N TRP A 575 8.19 -3.30 -61.12
CA TRP A 575 7.58 -3.67 -62.39
C TRP A 575 6.10 -4.04 -62.25
N SER A 576 5.31 -3.91 -63.32
CA SER A 576 3.91 -4.38 -63.36
C SER A 576 3.84 -5.90 -63.36
N ASP A 577 2.81 -6.47 -62.75
CA ASP A 577 2.54 -7.92 -62.78
C ASP A 577 2.34 -8.52 -64.18
N ALA A 578 2.04 -7.68 -65.17
CA ALA A 578 1.96 -8.07 -66.58
C ALA A 578 3.33 -8.31 -67.23
N ASP A 579 4.41 -7.82 -66.62
CA ASP A 579 5.78 -7.87 -67.12
C ASP A 579 6.65 -8.86 -66.29
N SER A 580 7.75 -9.32 -66.88
CA SER A 580 8.79 -10.06 -66.13
C SER A 580 9.71 -9.09 -65.39
N GLU A 581 10.32 -9.54 -64.29
CA GLU A 581 11.35 -8.76 -63.58
C GLU A 581 12.41 -8.25 -64.58
N PRO A 582 12.80 -6.96 -64.52
CA PRO A 582 13.83 -6.41 -65.39
C PRO A 582 15.18 -7.12 -65.26
N ASP A 583 15.84 -7.37 -66.40
CA ASP A 583 17.20 -7.93 -66.47
C ASP A 583 18.28 -6.96 -65.89
N GLU A 584 17.94 -5.69 -65.67
CA GLU A 584 18.78 -4.68 -65.00
C GLU A 584 18.02 -4.05 -63.82
N TRP A 585 18.71 -3.71 -62.72
CA TRP A 585 18.08 -3.05 -61.56
C TRP A 585 17.42 -1.73 -61.94
N THR A 586 16.17 -1.52 -61.51
CA THR A 586 15.40 -0.28 -61.76
C THR A 586 16.07 0.93 -61.08
N GLY A 587 16.52 0.75 -59.83
CA GLY A 587 17.32 1.72 -59.12
C GLY A 587 18.51 1.07 -58.42
N TYR A 588 19.64 1.77 -58.43
CA TYR A 588 20.89 1.36 -57.78
C TYR A 588 21.60 2.59 -57.19
N HIS A 589 22.01 2.51 -55.93
CA HIS A 589 22.77 3.57 -55.26
C HIS A 589 23.82 3.02 -54.27
N SER A 590 25.08 3.45 -54.42
CA SER A 590 26.14 3.15 -53.44
C SER A 590 26.26 4.24 -52.38
N LEU A 591 26.11 3.87 -51.12
CA LEU A 591 26.09 4.75 -49.96
C LEU A 591 27.46 5.37 -49.65
N ALA A 592 27.49 6.70 -49.59
CA ALA A 592 28.62 7.45 -49.06
C ALA A 592 28.76 7.21 -47.55
N GLY A 593 29.97 7.39 -47.00
CA GLY A 593 30.24 7.14 -45.58
C GLY A 593 29.34 7.93 -44.60
N SER A 594 28.87 9.12 -45.01
CA SER A 594 27.93 9.94 -44.23
C SER A 594 26.53 9.35 -44.14
N ASP A 595 26.08 8.64 -45.18
CA ASP A 595 24.73 8.08 -45.28
C ASP A 595 24.63 6.67 -44.69
N ARG A 596 25.74 6.11 -44.19
CA ARG A 596 25.77 4.79 -43.52
C ARG A 596 25.21 4.90 -42.10
N LEU A 597 24.30 4.01 -41.74
CA LEU A 597 23.76 3.88 -40.38
C LEU A 597 24.87 3.54 -39.37
N SER A 598 24.63 3.91 -38.10
CA SER A 598 25.55 3.68 -36.98
C SER A 598 25.58 2.23 -36.50
N TYR A 599 24.52 1.46 -36.80
CA TYR A 599 24.37 0.03 -36.52
C TYR A 599 24.19 -0.77 -37.82
N GLY A 600 24.42 -2.09 -37.76
CA GLY A 600 24.61 -2.95 -38.94
C GLY A 600 23.48 -3.92 -39.28
N GLU A 601 22.41 -3.98 -38.49
CA GLU A 601 21.27 -4.88 -38.67
C GLU A 601 19.96 -4.22 -38.21
N GLY A 602 18.82 -4.54 -38.81
CA GLY A 602 17.53 -3.98 -38.39
C GLY A 602 16.33 -4.75 -38.93
N LYS A 603 15.13 -4.25 -38.63
CA LYS A 603 13.84 -4.87 -38.98
C LYS A 603 13.25 -4.25 -40.26
N PHE A 604 12.16 -4.85 -40.72
CA PHE A 604 11.29 -4.25 -41.71
C PHE A 604 10.21 -3.41 -41.05
N LEU A 605 10.06 -2.19 -41.56
CA LEU A 605 9.02 -1.26 -41.14
C LEU A 605 8.23 -0.79 -42.37
N LEU A 606 6.93 -0.64 -42.21
CA LEU A 606 6.00 -0.24 -43.27
C LEU A 606 5.27 1.03 -42.83
N SER A 607 5.22 2.04 -43.69
CA SER A 607 4.33 3.18 -43.49
C SER A 607 3.64 3.61 -44.76
N ALA A 608 2.41 4.11 -44.60
CA ALA A 608 1.60 4.66 -45.67
C ALA A 608 1.08 6.04 -45.25
N ILE A 609 1.04 6.98 -46.19
CA ILE A 609 0.65 8.37 -45.93
C ILE A 609 -0.32 8.83 -47.00
N ASN A 610 -1.37 9.52 -46.57
CA ASN A 610 -2.34 10.20 -47.42
C ASN A 610 -2.32 11.70 -47.11
N PHE A 611 -1.83 12.49 -48.05
CA PHE A 611 -1.90 13.96 -48.01
C PHE A 611 -3.17 14.51 -48.70
N ASP A 612 -3.99 13.65 -49.31
CA ASP A 612 -5.24 14.05 -49.96
C ASP A 612 -6.39 14.09 -48.94
N GLY A 613 -6.95 15.29 -48.73
CA GLY A 613 -8.06 15.52 -47.81
C GLY A 613 -9.45 15.22 -48.36
N SER A 614 -9.56 14.52 -49.51
CA SER A 614 -10.85 14.34 -50.20
C SER A 614 -11.22 12.91 -50.59
N SER A 615 -10.38 11.92 -50.29
CA SER A 615 -10.68 10.51 -50.53
C SER A 615 -9.85 9.54 -49.66
N SER A 616 -10.52 8.52 -49.12
CA SER A 616 -9.89 7.35 -48.49
C SER A 616 -9.38 6.41 -49.56
N GLN A 617 -8.21 5.81 -49.36
CA GLN A 617 -7.65 4.91 -50.38
C GLN A 617 -6.94 3.71 -49.77
N ASP A 618 -6.90 2.65 -50.57
CA ASP A 618 -6.50 1.32 -50.18
C ASP A 618 -5.19 0.93 -50.90
N ILE A 619 -4.21 0.48 -50.12
CA ILE A 619 -2.99 -0.16 -50.62
C ILE A 619 -3.10 -1.65 -50.31
N THR A 620 -3.20 -2.49 -51.32
CA THR A 620 -3.33 -3.95 -51.14
C THR A 620 -1.99 -4.64 -51.31
N PHE A 621 -1.61 -5.54 -50.41
CA PHE A 621 -0.45 -6.42 -50.52
C PHE A 621 -0.89 -7.88 -50.63
N ASP A 622 -0.20 -8.66 -51.47
CA ASP A 622 -0.46 -10.10 -51.56
C ASP A 622 0.46 -10.92 -50.65
N GLU A 623 1.72 -10.51 -50.50
CA GLU A 623 2.72 -11.21 -49.68
C GLU A 623 3.83 -10.23 -49.31
N ILE A 624 4.39 -10.35 -48.11
CA ILE A 624 5.64 -9.71 -47.69
C ILE A 624 6.63 -10.80 -47.32
N LEU A 625 7.74 -10.88 -48.05
CA LEU A 625 8.81 -11.85 -47.82
C LEU A 625 10.14 -11.11 -47.63
N ILE A 626 10.85 -11.44 -46.56
CA ILE A 626 12.08 -10.78 -46.16
C ILE A 626 13.12 -11.80 -45.76
N ASP A 627 14.23 -11.81 -46.48
CA ASP A 627 15.32 -12.77 -46.32
C ASP A 627 16.66 -12.06 -46.15
N GLU A 628 17.67 -12.78 -45.68
CA GLU A 628 19.05 -12.32 -45.75
C GLU A 628 19.55 -12.48 -47.19
N TRP A 629 19.99 -11.38 -47.79
CA TRP A 629 20.47 -11.32 -49.17
C TRP A 629 21.76 -12.12 -49.37
N GLU A 630 21.77 -12.98 -50.38
CA GLU A 630 22.97 -13.66 -50.90
C GLU A 630 23.12 -13.44 -52.41
N ALA A 631 24.22 -12.82 -52.84
CA ALA A 631 24.47 -12.58 -54.26
C ALA A 631 24.61 -13.88 -55.08
N GLY A 632 23.78 -14.04 -56.11
CA GLY A 632 23.65 -15.25 -56.93
C GLY A 632 23.96 -15.06 -58.43
N SER A 633 23.92 -16.16 -59.22
CA SER A 633 24.19 -16.12 -60.67
C SER A 633 23.06 -15.55 -61.53
N ASP A 634 21.87 -15.40 -60.95
CA ASP A 634 20.65 -14.91 -61.61
C ASP A 634 20.29 -13.47 -61.15
N GLU A 635 21.23 -12.73 -60.55
CA GLU A 635 21.05 -11.34 -60.13
C GLU A 635 20.90 -10.39 -61.36
N PRO A 636 19.92 -9.45 -61.35
CA PRO A 636 19.83 -8.41 -62.36
C PRO A 636 21.15 -7.63 -62.49
N ALA A 637 21.51 -7.26 -63.72
CA ALA A 637 22.74 -6.50 -63.93
C ALA A 637 22.59 -5.08 -63.36
N VAL A 638 23.68 -4.52 -62.81
CA VAL A 638 23.70 -3.09 -62.47
C VAL A 638 23.62 -2.28 -63.77
N PRO A 639 22.72 -1.28 -63.87
CA PRO A 639 22.52 -0.51 -65.09
C PRO A 639 23.82 0.14 -65.60
N ALA A 640 24.06 0.05 -66.92
CA ALA A 640 25.27 0.60 -67.55
C ALA A 640 25.36 2.13 -67.47
N SER A 641 24.23 2.80 -67.26
CA SER A 641 24.14 4.21 -66.88
C SER A 641 23.25 4.31 -65.66
N ILE A 642 23.83 4.68 -64.51
CA ILE A 642 23.04 5.04 -63.33
C ILE A 642 22.05 6.12 -63.78
N GLN A 643 20.75 5.84 -63.68
CA GLN A 643 19.71 6.89 -63.72
C GLN A 643 19.85 7.71 -62.44
N SER A 644 20.91 8.49 -62.35
CA SER A 644 21.09 9.53 -61.36
C SER A 644 21.21 10.83 -62.11
N PHE A 645 20.62 11.89 -61.56
CA PHE A 645 21.12 13.26 -61.47
C PHE A 645 19.87 14.12 -61.23
N THR A 646 19.66 14.71 -60.06
CA THR A 646 20.56 15.66 -59.40
C THR A 646 20.21 15.65 -57.91
N ALA A 647 21.19 15.62 -57.00
CA ALA A 647 20.90 16.04 -55.62
C ALA A 647 20.43 17.51 -55.71
N PRO A 648 19.22 17.86 -55.27
CA PRO A 648 18.81 19.26 -55.27
C PRO A 648 19.78 20.06 -54.38
N GLU A 649 20.12 21.28 -54.80
CA GLU A 649 20.40 22.33 -53.81
C GLU A 649 19.16 22.39 -52.91
N GLU A 650 19.36 22.53 -51.60
CA GLU A 650 18.27 22.56 -50.62
C GLU A 650 17.09 23.38 -51.17
N PRO A 651 15.88 22.80 -51.26
CA PRO A 651 14.73 23.64 -51.50
C PRO A 651 14.66 24.66 -50.36
N GLU A 652 14.68 25.95 -50.69
CA GLU A 652 14.36 27.06 -49.78
C GLU A 652 12.90 27.00 -49.25
N ASN A 653 12.24 25.85 -49.29
CA ASN A 653 10.86 25.68 -48.86
C ASN A 653 10.46 24.22 -48.60
N THR A 654 11.34 23.43 -47.98
CA THR A 654 10.85 22.41 -47.05
C THR A 654 10.46 23.17 -45.79
N THR A 655 9.18 23.10 -45.42
CA THR A 655 8.67 23.57 -44.13
C THR A 655 9.72 23.24 -43.07
N SER A 656 10.36 24.27 -42.52
CA SER A 656 11.40 24.05 -41.53
C SER A 656 10.78 23.39 -40.30
N ILE A 657 11.60 22.68 -39.52
CA ILE A 657 11.18 22.14 -38.22
C ILE A 657 10.50 23.22 -37.36
N GLU A 658 10.90 24.50 -37.52
CA GLU A 658 10.27 25.65 -36.88
C GLU A 658 8.86 25.97 -37.40
N GLU A 659 8.51 25.69 -38.67
CA GLU A 659 7.16 25.85 -39.21
C GLU A 659 6.25 24.67 -38.86
N GLU A 660 6.78 23.44 -38.73
CA GLU A 660 6.06 22.31 -38.12
C GLU A 660 5.82 22.54 -36.61
N GLU A 661 6.81 23.02 -35.88
CA GLU A 661 6.68 23.39 -34.46
C GLU A 661 5.75 24.60 -34.24
N GLN A 662 5.78 25.62 -35.10
CA GLN A 662 4.83 26.75 -35.01
C GLN A 662 3.41 26.38 -35.39
N MET A 663 3.21 25.46 -36.33
CA MET A 663 1.87 24.94 -36.62
C MET A 663 1.34 24.08 -35.49
N ILE A 664 2.20 23.26 -34.84
CA ILE A 664 1.86 22.54 -33.61
C ILE A 664 1.57 23.52 -32.46
N ASP A 665 2.29 24.63 -32.33
CA ASP A 665 2.04 25.64 -31.28
C ASP A 665 0.74 26.45 -31.52
N GLU A 666 0.41 26.83 -32.76
CA GLU A 666 -0.86 27.52 -33.08
C GLU A 666 -2.07 26.58 -33.08
N GLU A 667 -1.85 25.29 -33.37
CA GLU A 667 -2.84 24.22 -33.23
C GLU A 667 -3.05 23.86 -31.76
N GLN A 668 -1.99 23.77 -30.94
CA GLN A 668 -2.07 23.61 -29.48
C GLN A 668 -2.77 24.78 -28.78
N LEU A 669 -2.58 26.02 -29.25
CA LEU A 669 -3.31 27.16 -28.71
C LEU A 669 -4.81 27.08 -29.03
N ARG A 670 -5.20 26.48 -30.16
CA ARG A 670 -6.59 26.21 -30.51
C ARG A 670 -7.12 24.90 -29.92
N GLU A 671 -6.27 23.92 -29.63
CA GLU A 671 -6.60 22.72 -28.85
C GLU A 671 -6.88 23.10 -27.40
N GLN A 672 -6.14 24.03 -26.80
CA GLN A 672 -6.55 24.61 -25.50
C GLN A 672 -7.91 25.33 -25.57
N GLU A 673 -8.28 25.88 -26.73
CA GLU A 673 -9.60 26.49 -26.94
C GLU A 673 -10.70 25.45 -27.31
N ALA A 674 -10.35 24.26 -27.82
CA ALA A 674 -11.27 23.19 -28.26
C ALA A 674 -11.41 22.02 -27.26
N GLU A 675 -10.35 21.64 -26.53
CA GLU A 675 -10.38 20.83 -25.31
C GLU A 675 -11.18 21.56 -24.22
N GLN A 676 -11.15 22.90 -24.19
CA GLN A 676 -12.08 23.68 -23.36
C GLN A 676 -13.56 23.52 -23.77
N GLU A 677 -13.86 23.02 -24.97
CA GLU A 677 -15.22 22.81 -25.47
C GLU A 677 -15.67 21.33 -25.49
N THR A 678 -14.81 20.38 -25.06
CA THR A 678 -15.19 18.98 -24.79
C THR A 678 -15.08 18.72 -23.29
N LEU A 679 -16.21 18.81 -22.57
CA LEU A 679 -16.28 18.44 -21.16
C LEU A 679 -16.00 16.94 -20.99
N GLU A 680 -14.74 16.58 -20.76
CA GLU A 680 -14.41 15.36 -20.03
C GLU A 680 -14.88 15.53 -18.58
N ALA A 681 -15.46 14.48 -17.99
CA ALA A 681 -15.85 14.55 -16.59
C ALA A 681 -14.59 14.58 -15.72
N ASP A 682 -14.52 15.53 -14.78
CA ASP A 682 -13.49 15.49 -13.74
C ASP A 682 -13.65 14.19 -12.94
N GLU A 683 -12.72 13.26 -13.13
CA GLU A 683 -12.72 11.97 -12.44
C GLU A 683 -12.21 12.10 -11.00
N SER A 684 -12.84 11.35 -10.09
CA SER A 684 -12.48 11.37 -8.69
C SER A 684 -12.85 10.08 -7.97
N THR A 685 -12.19 9.87 -6.85
CA THR A 685 -12.20 8.65 -6.03
C THR A 685 -12.04 9.09 -4.58
N ILE A 686 -12.25 8.17 -3.64
CA ILE A 686 -11.77 8.30 -2.26
C ILE A 686 -10.86 7.14 -1.89
N HIS A 687 -9.87 7.42 -1.06
CA HIS A 687 -9.05 6.40 -0.41
C HIS A 687 -9.11 6.55 1.11
N LEU A 688 -8.92 5.44 1.81
CA LEU A 688 -8.74 5.40 3.26
C LEU A 688 -7.77 4.28 3.62
N SER A 689 -7.08 4.46 4.74
CA SER A 689 -6.15 3.49 5.29
C SER A 689 -6.45 3.31 6.77
N VAL A 690 -6.56 2.06 7.22
CA VAL A 690 -6.89 1.71 8.60
C VAL A 690 -5.96 0.61 9.08
N THR A 691 -5.53 0.70 10.34
CA THR A 691 -4.94 -0.42 11.07
C THR A 691 -5.57 -0.49 12.46
N ASP A 692 -5.62 -1.68 13.05
CA ASP A 692 -6.06 -1.87 14.44
C ASP A 692 -4.90 -2.18 15.38
N LYS A 693 -5.21 -2.30 16.66
CA LYS A 693 -4.22 -2.61 17.71
C LYS A 693 -3.60 -4.01 17.58
N ASP A 694 -4.19 -4.89 16.78
CA ASP A 694 -3.77 -6.28 16.63
C ASP A 694 -2.87 -6.47 15.40
N GLY A 695 -2.59 -5.40 14.63
CA GLY A 695 -1.70 -5.44 13.47
C GLY A 695 -2.41 -5.63 12.13
N ASN A 696 -3.75 -5.79 12.12
CA ASN A 696 -4.47 -5.90 10.86
C ASN A 696 -4.44 -4.57 10.10
N VAL A 697 -4.44 -4.63 8.76
CA VAL A 697 -4.39 -3.46 7.89
C VAL A 697 -5.46 -3.56 6.81
N ALA A 698 -6.20 -2.48 6.59
CA ALA A 698 -7.18 -2.36 5.53
C ALA A 698 -6.95 -1.07 4.74
N GLY A 699 -6.54 -1.20 3.48
CA GLY A 699 -6.47 -0.11 2.50
C GLY A 699 -7.65 -0.20 1.55
N TYR A 700 -8.53 0.82 1.53
CA TYR A 700 -9.75 0.76 0.73
C TYR A 700 -9.88 1.95 -0.21
N THR A 701 -9.91 1.66 -1.51
CA THR A 701 -10.14 2.67 -2.56
C THR A 701 -11.49 2.43 -3.18
N THR A 702 -12.39 3.42 -3.15
CA THR A 702 -13.76 3.30 -3.69
C THR A 702 -14.14 4.53 -4.50
N THR A 703 -14.98 4.34 -5.52
CA THR A 703 -15.28 5.40 -6.49
C THR A 703 -16.68 5.28 -7.10
N ILE A 704 -17.26 6.44 -7.44
CA ILE A 704 -18.38 6.56 -8.40
C ILE A 704 -17.91 7.03 -9.80
N VAL A 705 -16.60 6.99 -10.04
CA VAL A 705 -15.82 7.33 -11.25
C VAL A 705 -15.64 8.81 -11.49
N SER A 706 -16.70 9.55 -11.78
CA SER A 706 -16.64 11.00 -11.94
C SER A 706 -17.07 11.74 -10.67
N ILE A 707 -16.62 12.98 -10.46
CA ILE A 707 -17.16 13.84 -9.41
C ILE A 707 -18.68 13.96 -9.61
N GLY A 708 -19.50 13.42 -8.72
CA GLY A 708 -20.95 13.38 -8.84
C GLY A 708 -21.50 12.17 -9.61
N GLY A 709 -20.66 11.23 -10.03
CA GLY A 709 -21.05 10.03 -10.76
C GLY A 709 -21.72 10.35 -12.09
N ASN A 710 -22.91 9.78 -12.37
CA ASN A 710 -23.75 10.19 -13.50
C ASN A 710 -24.65 11.41 -13.18
N GLY A 711 -24.58 11.95 -11.97
CA GLY A 711 -25.36 13.09 -11.51
C GLY A 711 -26.74 12.73 -10.95
N MET A 712 -27.17 11.48 -11.00
CA MET A 712 -28.48 11.04 -10.49
C MET A 712 -28.38 10.57 -9.03
N VAL A 713 -29.16 11.19 -8.15
CA VAL A 713 -29.50 10.65 -6.83
C VAL A 713 -30.70 9.73 -6.94
N VAL A 714 -30.62 8.53 -6.34
CA VAL A 714 -31.77 7.61 -6.27
C VAL A 714 -32.87 8.22 -5.38
N PRO A 715 -34.07 8.51 -5.92
CA PRO A 715 -35.14 9.16 -5.17
C PRO A 715 -35.54 8.38 -3.92
N ASN A 716 -35.73 9.07 -2.80
CA ASN A 716 -36.04 8.52 -1.46
C ASN A 716 -34.93 7.63 -0.85
N HIS A 717 -33.77 7.52 -1.49
CA HIS A 717 -32.63 6.75 -0.98
C HIS A 717 -31.32 7.55 -0.87
N GLY A 718 -31.22 8.71 -1.52
CA GLY A 718 -30.26 9.75 -1.16
C GLY A 718 -28.80 9.54 -1.57
N PHE A 719 -28.44 8.48 -2.32
CA PHE A 719 -27.08 8.28 -2.82
C PHE A 719 -26.96 8.50 -4.33
N LEU A 720 -25.76 8.93 -4.76
CA LEU A 720 -25.41 9.15 -6.17
C LEU A 720 -25.05 7.84 -6.87
N LEU A 721 -25.44 7.72 -8.14
CA LEU A 721 -25.10 6.58 -9.00
C LEU A 721 -23.80 6.82 -9.77
N ASN A 722 -22.99 5.77 -9.93
CA ASN A 722 -21.78 5.82 -10.75
C ASN A 722 -22.06 5.97 -12.25
N ASN A 723 -21.03 6.35 -13.00
CA ASN A 723 -21.01 6.38 -14.45
C ASN A 723 -19.90 5.46 -15.03
N ALA A 724 -19.59 4.33 -14.40
CA ALA A 724 -18.38 3.55 -14.69
C ALA A 724 -18.23 3.00 -16.11
N LEU A 725 -19.30 3.02 -16.92
CA LEU A 725 -19.27 2.58 -18.31
C LEU A 725 -19.10 3.73 -19.31
N TYR A 726 -19.12 5.01 -18.89
CA TYR A 726 -19.21 6.14 -19.82
C TYR A 726 -18.10 6.13 -20.89
N GLY A 727 -16.87 5.77 -20.50
CA GLY A 727 -15.69 5.72 -21.36
C GLY A 727 -15.50 4.42 -22.15
N ARG A 728 -16.48 3.50 -22.14
CA ARG A 728 -16.38 2.20 -22.82
C ARG A 728 -17.04 2.26 -24.19
N THR A 729 -16.30 2.75 -25.18
CA THR A 729 -16.73 2.84 -26.58
C THR A 729 -15.98 1.87 -27.49
N PRO A 730 -16.56 1.46 -28.63
CA PRO A 730 -15.90 0.61 -29.61
C PRO A 730 -14.82 1.39 -30.39
N GLY A 731 -13.65 1.59 -29.79
CA GLY A 731 -12.52 2.32 -30.38
C GLY A 731 -11.37 1.44 -30.87
N GLY A 732 -11.48 0.11 -30.82
CA GLY A 732 -10.39 -0.81 -31.10
C GLY A 732 -10.85 -2.23 -31.43
N ASP A 733 -9.91 -3.17 -31.44
CA ASP A 733 -10.17 -4.57 -31.73
C ASP A 733 -11.15 -5.16 -30.69
N PRO A 734 -12.16 -5.97 -31.10
CA PRO A 734 -13.07 -6.66 -30.16
C PRO A 734 -12.38 -7.56 -29.12
N SER A 735 -11.13 -7.95 -29.36
CA SER A 735 -10.27 -8.70 -28.42
C SER A 735 -9.58 -7.81 -27.38
N HIS A 736 -9.57 -6.48 -27.57
CA HIS A 736 -8.94 -5.55 -26.64
C HIS A 736 -9.51 -5.73 -25.22
N PRO A 737 -8.69 -5.71 -24.15
CA PRO A 737 -9.14 -5.95 -22.78
C PRO A 737 -10.29 -5.05 -22.33
N ASN A 738 -10.28 -3.79 -22.77
CA ASN A 738 -11.28 -2.78 -22.41
C ASN A 738 -12.45 -2.64 -23.40
N TYR A 739 -12.62 -3.57 -24.35
CA TYR A 739 -13.73 -3.52 -25.30
C TYR A 739 -15.10 -3.65 -24.59
N PRO A 740 -16.13 -2.90 -24.99
CA PRO A 740 -17.46 -2.95 -24.36
C PRO A 740 -18.10 -4.34 -24.42
N ARG A 741 -18.43 -4.92 -23.26
CA ARG A 741 -19.06 -6.25 -23.16
C ARG A 741 -20.12 -6.30 -22.05
N PRO A 742 -21.18 -7.11 -22.22
CA PRO A 742 -22.15 -7.35 -21.16
C PRO A 742 -21.48 -7.98 -19.94
N GLY A 743 -21.82 -7.52 -18.73
CA GLY A 743 -21.30 -8.09 -17.47
C GLY A 743 -19.85 -7.74 -17.13
N MET A 744 -19.11 -7.00 -17.97
CA MET A 744 -17.71 -6.69 -17.70
C MET A 744 -17.54 -5.70 -16.55
N ARG A 745 -16.50 -5.87 -15.75
CA ARG A 745 -16.00 -4.86 -14.82
C ARG A 745 -15.12 -3.86 -15.57
N SER A 746 -15.41 -2.58 -15.41
CA SER A 746 -14.60 -1.53 -16.03
C SER A 746 -13.21 -1.48 -15.41
N LEU A 747 -12.15 -1.56 -16.23
CA LEU A 747 -10.78 -1.31 -15.80
C LEU A 747 -10.67 -0.06 -14.92
N SER A 748 -9.92 -0.18 -13.84
CA SER A 748 -9.69 0.88 -12.87
C SER A 748 -8.21 1.11 -12.61
N SER A 749 -7.87 2.28 -12.08
CA SER A 749 -6.53 2.65 -11.63
C SER A 749 -6.38 2.64 -10.10
N MET A 750 -7.40 2.16 -9.38
CA MET A 750 -7.41 2.08 -7.93
C MET A 750 -6.24 1.23 -7.41
N SER A 751 -5.34 1.82 -6.64
CA SER A 751 -4.12 1.17 -6.17
C SER A 751 -3.96 1.30 -4.66
N PRO A 752 -4.82 0.66 -3.84
CA PRO A 752 -4.42 0.41 -2.46
C PRO A 752 -3.17 -0.47 -2.49
N THR A 753 -2.12 -0.07 -1.77
CA THR A 753 -0.81 -0.71 -1.81
C THR A 753 -0.27 -0.88 -0.40
N LEU A 754 0.32 -2.05 -0.13
CA LEU A 754 0.93 -2.42 1.14
C LEU A 754 2.37 -2.87 0.88
N LEU A 755 3.32 -2.29 1.61
CA LEU A 755 4.72 -2.71 1.63
C LEU A 755 4.96 -3.46 2.93
N MET A 756 5.56 -4.63 2.79
CA MET A 756 5.95 -5.48 3.90
C MET A 756 7.45 -5.73 3.88
N LYS A 757 8.01 -5.93 5.06
CA LYS A 757 9.42 -6.30 5.24
C LYS A 757 9.52 -7.36 6.32
N ASP A 758 10.22 -8.45 6.02
CA ASP A 758 10.38 -9.59 6.93
C ASP A 758 9.05 -10.08 7.52
N GLY A 759 7.98 -10.06 6.71
CA GLY A 759 6.63 -10.48 7.11
C GLY A 759 5.81 -9.43 7.88
N ASN A 760 6.33 -8.24 8.14
CA ASN A 760 5.63 -7.18 8.89
C ASN A 760 5.22 -6.01 7.97
N PRO A 761 4.06 -5.38 8.21
CA PRO A 761 3.70 -4.11 7.56
C PRO A 761 4.69 -2.98 7.88
N GLU A 762 5.14 -2.27 6.86
CA GLU A 762 6.02 -1.09 7.00
C GLU A 762 5.33 0.19 6.50
N LEU A 763 4.55 0.07 5.42
CA LEU A 763 3.86 1.20 4.81
C LEU A 763 2.59 0.73 4.09
N THR A 764 1.46 1.38 4.32
CA THR A 764 0.31 1.30 3.41
C THR A 764 -0.02 2.68 2.86
N VAL A 765 -0.28 2.75 1.55
CA VAL A 765 -0.62 3.98 0.85
C VAL A 765 -1.64 3.73 -0.25
N GLY A 766 -2.41 4.75 -0.55
CA GLY A 766 -3.26 4.81 -1.73
C GLY A 766 -3.69 6.25 -1.97
N ALA A 767 -4.32 6.48 -3.12
CA ALA A 767 -4.77 7.81 -3.50
C ALA A 767 -6.02 7.74 -4.38
N PRO A 768 -6.80 8.84 -4.43
CA PRO A 768 -7.75 9.11 -5.50
C PRO A 768 -7.09 9.83 -6.68
N GLY A 769 -7.81 9.95 -7.81
CA GLY A 769 -7.38 10.76 -8.96
C GLY A 769 -7.14 9.99 -10.26
N SER A 770 -8.06 9.09 -10.66
CA SER A 770 -8.01 8.39 -11.96
C SER A 770 -6.63 7.75 -12.21
N ASP A 771 -6.09 7.83 -13.43
CA ASP A 771 -4.77 7.31 -13.78
C ASP A 771 -3.61 7.97 -13.01
N THR A 772 -3.81 9.14 -12.38
CA THR A 772 -2.76 9.76 -11.54
C THR A 772 -2.55 9.05 -10.20
N ILE A 773 -3.47 8.15 -9.82
CA ILE A 773 -3.31 7.27 -8.65
C ILE A 773 -2.00 6.49 -8.75
N LEU A 774 -1.72 5.92 -9.94
CA LEU A 774 -0.56 5.07 -10.19
C LEU A 774 0.74 5.81 -9.91
N THR A 775 0.88 7.02 -10.47
CA THR A 775 2.07 7.86 -10.28
C THR A 775 2.16 8.42 -8.86
N THR A 776 1.03 8.71 -8.22
CA THR A 776 1.00 9.23 -6.84
C THR A 776 1.50 8.17 -5.85
N VAL A 777 0.96 6.96 -5.92
CA VAL A 777 1.36 5.83 -5.07
C VAL A 777 2.84 5.50 -5.30
N LEU A 778 3.26 5.38 -6.56
CA LEU A 778 4.66 5.10 -6.87
C LEU A 778 5.61 6.19 -6.38
N GLN A 779 5.26 7.48 -6.54
CA GLN A 779 6.08 8.58 -6.04
C GLN A 779 6.21 8.54 -4.50
N LEU A 780 5.14 8.20 -3.78
CA LEU A 780 5.20 8.06 -2.31
C LEU A 780 6.12 6.92 -1.89
N ILE A 781 6.03 5.77 -2.58
CA ILE A 781 6.88 4.61 -2.32
C ILE A 781 8.36 4.97 -2.52
N ILE A 782 8.73 5.55 -3.66
CA ILE A 782 10.15 5.89 -3.90
C ILE A 782 10.63 7.00 -2.95
N SER A 783 9.75 7.91 -2.53
CA SER A 783 10.12 8.94 -1.56
C SER A 783 10.46 8.35 -0.21
N SER A 784 9.65 7.40 0.26
CA SER A 784 9.90 6.73 1.53
C SER A 784 11.06 5.73 1.45
N VAL A 785 11.13 4.92 0.39
CA VAL A 785 12.09 3.82 0.28
C VAL A 785 13.46 4.26 -0.23
N ASP A 786 13.53 5.03 -1.32
CA ASP A 786 14.81 5.40 -1.93
C ASP A 786 15.38 6.71 -1.39
N PHE A 787 14.51 7.67 -1.05
CA PHE A 787 14.94 8.97 -0.50
C PHE A 787 14.90 9.03 1.04
N ASP A 788 14.58 7.92 1.71
CA ASP A 788 14.53 7.80 3.19
C ASP A 788 13.68 8.92 3.84
N MET A 789 12.60 9.32 3.16
CA MET A 789 11.71 10.37 3.65
C MET A 789 10.64 9.78 4.55
N PRO A 790 10.45 10.34 5.76
CA PRO A 790 9.27 10.04 6.56
C PRO A 790 8.00 10.32 5.76
N LEU A 791 6.97 9.49 5.91
CA LEU A 791 5.76 9.58 5.10
C LEU A 791 5.09 10.99 5.08
N PRO A 792 5.02 11.76 6.20
CA PRO A 792 4.51 13.13 6.16
C PRO A 792 5.32 14.08 5.27
N GLU A 793 6.62 13.87 5.12
CA GLU A 793 7.46 14.67 4.23
C GLU A 793 7.21 14.28 2.77
N ALA A 794 7.16 12.98 2.48
CA ALA A 794 6.83 12.46 1.14
C ALA A 794 5.47 12.99 0.63
N PHE A 795 4.47 13.13 1.51
CA PHE A 795 3.16 13.70 1.15
C PHE A 795 3.24 15.19 0.76
N ARG A 796 4.18 15.95 1.33
CA ARG A 796 4.36 17.38 1.04
C ARG A 796 5.12 17.62 -0.25
N GLU A 797 5.90 16.64 -0.73
CA GLU A 797 6.66 16.80 -1.97
C GLU A 797 5.72 17.13 -3.15
N PRO A 798 6.16 18.02 -4.07
CA PRO A 798 5.41 18.29 -5.30
C PRO A 798 5.39 17.05 -6.21
N ARG A 799 4.26 16.80 -6.86
CA ARG A 799 4.09 15.61 -7.71
C ARG A 799 4.29 15.87 -9.18
N VAL A 800 4.81 14.84 -9.85
CA VAL A 800 4.81 14.69 -11.31
C VAL A 800 3.99 13.46 -11.67
N SER A 801 3.20 13.57 -12.73
CA SER A 801 2.47 12.45 -13.32
C SER A 801 2.80 12.35 -14.80
N GLN A 802 3.62 11.37 -15.14
CA GLN A 802 3.90 10.97 -16.50
C GLN A 802 3.13 9.68 -16.81
N ARG A 803 2.28 9.72 -17.84
CA ARG A 803 1.31 8.65 -18.14
C ARG A 803 1.35 8.23 -19.61
N ASN A 804 2.53 8.33 -20.21
CA ASN A 804 2.75 8.02 -21.62
C ASN A 804 1.74 8.75 -22.53
N ASN A 805 1.55 10.05 -22.26
CA ASN A 805 0.64 10.90 -23.03
C ASN A 805 1.18 11.04 -24.47
N PHE A 806 0.30 11.27 -25.44
CA PHE A 806 0.66 11.31 -26.86
C PHE A 806 1.73 12.38 -27.16
N ASP A 807 1.64 13.54 -26.49
CA ASP A 807 2.60 14.65 -26.60
C ASP A 807 3.84 14.48 -25.70
N SER A 808 3.97 13.34 -25.01
CA SER A 808 4.97 13.03 -23.98
C SER A 808 5.01 13.97 -22.78
N ARG A 809 4.03 14.87 -22.61
CA ARG A 809 4.06 15.83 -21.50
C ARG A 809 3.67 15.17 -20.18
N ALA A 810 4.50 15.38 -19.16
CA ALA A 810 4.18 15.06 -17.78
C ALA A 810 3.41 16.22 -17.14
N ASN A 811 2.35 15.92 -16.40
CA ASN A 811 1.68 16.91 -15.56
C ASN A 811 2.50 17.12 -14.29
N TYR A 812 2.55 18.35 -13.77
CA TYR A 812 3.19 18.61 -12.47
C TYR A 812 2.39 19.63 -11.66
N GLU A 813 2.63 19.65 -10.35
CA GLU A 813 1.92 20.52 -9.40
C GLU A 813 2.53 21.93 -9.25
N ALA A 814 2.22 22.83 -10.18
CA ALA A 814 2.77 24.20 -10.18
C ALA A 814 2.50 24.98 -8.89
N ARG A 815 1.37 24.70 -8.23
CA ARG A 815 0.97 25.39 -6.98
C ARG A 815 1.79 24.96 -5.76
N TYR A 816 2.29 23.74 -5.76
CA TYR A 816 3.00 23.13 -4.64
C TYR A 816 4.52 23.28 -4.76
N TRP A 817 4.98 23.99 -5.79
CA TRP A 817 6.40 24.09 -6.11
C TRP A 817 7.26 24.87 -5.14
N ASN A 818 8.49 24.38 -5.03
CA ASN A 818 9.59 24.97 -4.30
C ASN A 818 10.80 25.18 -5.22
N THR A 819 11.83 25.86 -4.72
CA THR A 819 13.03 26.18 -5.50
C THR A 819 13.84 24.94 -5.91
N GLU A 820 13.80 23.88 -5.12
CA GLU A 820 14.50 22.62 -5.42
C GLU A 820 13.90 21.96 -6.66
N PHE A 821 12.57 21.84 -6.70
CA PHE A 821 11.88 21.28 -7.84
C PHE A 821 12.07 22.11 -9.10
N GLU A 822 12.03 23.46 -9.02
CA GLU A 822 12.30 24.30 -10.19
C GLU A 822 13.68 23.98 -10.80
N SER A 823 14.71 23.78 -9.95
CA SER A 823 16.03 23.35 -10.41
C SER A 823 16.01 21.97 -11.07
N MET A 824 15.35 20.98 -10.44
CA MET A 824 15.24 19.63 -11.00
C MET A 824 14.49 19.63 -12.33
N LYS A 825 13.44 20.45 -12.47
CA LYS A 825 12.71 20.58 -13.72
C LYS A 825 13.57 21.18 -14.82
N GLU A 826 14.35 22.23 -14.55
CA GLU A 826 15.29 22.78 -15.55
C GLU A 826 16.27 21.70 -16.04
N GLU A 827 16.73 20.82 -15.14
CA GLU A 827 17.57 19.67 -15.47
C GLU A 827 16.81 18.62 -16.29
N TRP A 828 15.58 18.26 -15.92
CA TRP A 828 14.73 17.33 -16.68
C TRP A 828 14.38 17.85 -18.08
N GLU A 829 14.10 19.15 -18.21
CA GLU A 829 13.88 19.78 -19.52
C GLU A 829 15.16 19.73 -20.37
N ALA A 830 16.34 19.86 -19.76
CA ALA A 830 17.61 19.67 -20.45
C ALA A 830 17.86 18.21 -20.87
N MET A 831 17.30 17.24 -20.12
CA MET A 831 17.25 15.82 -20.52
C MET A 831 16.19 15.55 -21.61
N GLY A 832 15.31 16.50 -21.92
CA GLY A 832 14.30 16.37 -22.98
C GLY A 832 12.87 16.10 -22.48
N HIS A 833 12.64 16.03 -21.16
CA HIS A 833 11.30 15.94 -20.61
C HIS A 833 10.48 17.17 -20.95
N ARG A 834 9.18 16.97 -21.17
CA ARG A 834 8.23 18.05 -21.44
C ARG A 834 7.16 18.05 -20.37
N PHE A 835 6.70 19.24 -20.00
CA PHE A 835 5.84 19.43 -18.83
C PHE A 835 4.62 20.30 -19.14
N THR A 836 3.50 19.96 -18.51
CA THR A 836 2.29 20.78 -18.48
C THR A 836 1.94 21.14 -17.03
N PRO A 837 1.84 22.43 -16.66
CA PRO A 837 1.47 22.83 -15.31
C PRO A 837 0.03 22.43 -14.99
N SER A 838 -0.14 21.74 -13.85
CA SER A 838 -1.41 21.72 -13.13
C SER A 838 -1.42 22.84 -12.10
N ASN A 839 -2.22 23.88 -12.37
CA ASN A 839 -2.49 24.97 -11.40
C ASN A 839 -3.67 24.64 -10.47
N ALA A 840 -4.14 23.40 -10.53
CA ALA A 840 -5.36 22.98 -9.86
C ALA A 840 -5.16 23.00 -8.34
N VAL A 841 -6.12 23.57 -7.61
CA VAL A 841 -6.07 23.69 -6.14
C VAL A 841 -6.01 22.31 -5.47
N GLN A 842 -6.59 21.31 -6.12
CA GLN A 842 -6.61 19.92 -5.69
C GLN A 842 -5.26 19.22 -5.77
N GLY A 843 -4.32 19.73 -6.57
CA GLY A 843 -3.09 19.00 -6.87
C GLY A 843 -3.32 17.73 -7.72
N ILE A 844 -2.32 16.87 -7.74
CA ILE A 844 -2.34 15.53 -8.36
C ILE A 844 -2.59 14.53 -7.24
N GLY A 845 -3.79 13.95 -7.22
CA GLY A 845 -4.24 13.01 -6.18
C GLY A 845 -4.45 13.65 -4.80
N ALA A 846 -4.97 12.86 -3.87
CA ALA A 846 -5.09 13.21 -2.46
C ALA A 846 -4.88 11.98 -1.56
N ALA A 847 -3.62 11.62 -1.35
CA ALA A 847 -3.25 10.37 -0.75
C ALA A 847 -3.68 10.26 0.73
N THR A 848 -3.83 9.01 1.18
CA THR A 848 -3.82 8.63 2.60
C THR A 848 -2.90 7.44 2.78
N GLY A 849 -2.36 7.28 3.98
CA GLY A 849 -1.49 6.14 4.29
C GLY A 849 -1.19 6.01 5.77
N ILE A 850 -0.52 4.92 6.13
CA ILE A 850 -0.02 4.66 7.48
C ILE A 850 1.42 4.18 7.36
N GLU A 851 2.30 4.82 8.11
CA GLU A 851 3.69 4.41 8.33
C GLU A 851 3.75 3.62 9.66
N PHE A 852 4.34 2.43 9.64
CA PHE A 852 4.51 1.56 10.81
C PHE A 852 5.94 1.74 11.33
N LEU A 853 6.09 2.15 12.59
CA LEU A 853 7.38 2.61 13.13
C LEU A 853 8.04 1.59 14.09
N GLY A 854 7.49 0.39 14.18
CA GLY A 854 7.90 -0.64 15.15
C GLY A 854 7.29 -0.44 16.55
N ASP A 855 7.41 -1.45 17.40
CA ASP A 855 6.95 -1.44 18.81
C ASP A 855 5.47 -1.04 18.99
N GLY A 856 4.61 -1.39 18.02
CA GLY A 856 3.18 -1.01 18.01
C GLY A 856 2.93 0.48 17.77
N ILE A 857 3.93 1.24 17.33
CA ILE A 857 3.82 2.65 16.98
C ILE A 857 3.38 2.77 15.51
N VAL A 858 2.33 3.55 15.30
CA VAL A 858 1.77 3.84 13.98
C VAL A 858 1.67 5.34 13.74
N ARG A 859 1.83 5.74 12.49
CA ARG A 859 1.67 7.13 12.04
C ARG A 859 0.76 7.19 10.81
N PRO A 860 -0.55 7.41 10.99
CA PRO A 860 -1.43 7.78 9.89
C PRO A 860 -1.02 9.14 9.32
N VAL A 861 -1.14 9.27 8.00
CA VAL A 861 -0.81 10.46 7.23
C VAL A 861 -1.86 10.69 6.15
N THR A 862 -2.27 11.95 5.99
CA THR A 862 -3.15 12.42 4.94
C THR A 862 -2.59 13.68 4.30
N GLU A 863 -3.18 14.11 3.19
CA GLU A 863 -2.88 15.42 2.62
C GLU A 863 -3.12 16.57 3.61
N GLU A 864 -2.23 17.56 3.62
CA GLU A 864 -2.42 18.78 4.42
C GLU A 864 -3.38 19.78 3.78
N THR A 865 -3.38 19.83 2.44
CA THR A 865 -4.06 20.91 1.71
C THR A 865 -4.69 20.47 0.40
N ARG A 866 -4.17 19.42 -0.25
CA ARG A 866 -4.77 18.87 -1.47
C ARG A 866 -6.19 18.41 -1.15
N ARG A 867 -7.13 18.80 -2.01
CA ARG A 867 -8.58 18.60 -1.82
C ARG A 867 -9.13 19.07 -0.46
N GLY A 868 -8.54 20.12 0.12
CA GLY A 868 -9.00 20.67 1.40
C GLY A 868 -8.35 20.02 2.63
N GLY A 869 -7.46 19.04 2.45
CA GLY A 869 -6.80 18.30 3.52
C GLY A 869 -7.61 17.10 4.03
N GLY A 870 -6.92 16.13 4.62
CA GLY A 870 -7.53 14.95 5.23
C GLY A 870 -7.52 14.98 6.76
N SER A 871 -7.75 13.83 7.38
CA SER A 871 -7.69 13.65 8.82
C SER A 871 -7.04 12.32 9.18
N ALA A 872 -6.01 12.41 10.01
CA ALA A 872 -5.29 11.29 10.59
C ALA A 872 -5.60 11.20 12.10
N VAL A 873 -5.94 10.01 12.60
CA VAL A 873 -6.26 9.77 14.01
C VAL A 873 -5.68 8.44 14.49
N VAL A 874 -5.28 8.39 15.76
CA VAL A 874 -4.79 7.20 16.48
C VAL A 874 -5.65 6.97 17.72
N GLN A 875 -5.76 5.71 18.18
CA GLN A 875 -6.48 5.38 19.41
C GLN A 875 -5.85 6.04 20.64
N SER A 876 -4.52 6.11 20.68
CA SER A 876 -3.79 6.77 21.78
C SER A 876 -2.49 7.41 21.29
N GLU A 877 -2.22 8.66 21.71
CA GLU A 877 -0.91 9.31 21.51
C GLU A 877 0.12 8.90 22.57
N GLU A 878 -0.34 8.35 23.70
CA GLU A 878 0.52 7.73 24.72
C GLU A 878 0.56 6.21 24.49
N PRO A 879 1.65 5.51 24.89
CA PRO A 879 1.68 4.05 24.86
C PRO A 879 0.40 3.51 25.47
N MET A 880 -0.38 2.76 24.69
CA MET A 880 -1.50 2.04 25.28
C MET A 880 -0.85 1.06 26.25
N GLY A 881 -1.03 1.30 27.55
CA GLY A 881 -0.66 0.31 28.55
C GLY A 881 -1.30 -1.03 28.20
N PRO A 882 -0.77 -2.16 28.70
CA PRO A 882 -1.43 -3.45 28.52
C PRO A 882 -2.92 -3.30 28.87
N PRO A 883 -3.82 -4.01 28.16
CA PRO A 883 -5.26 -3.78 28.21
C PRO A 883 -5.74 -3.55 29.64
N ALA A 884 -6.61 -2.56 29.83
CA ALA A 884 -7.11 -2.17 31.15
C ALA A 884 -7.43 -3.41 31.98
N ALA A 885 -6.71 -3.56 33.11
CA ALA A 885 -6.74 -4.72 34.00
C ALA A 885 -8.15 -5.32 34.10
N PHE A 886 -8.27 -6.62 33.85
CA PHE A 886 -9.54 -7.32 33.90
C PHE A 886 -10.27 -6.96 35.21
N PRO A 887 -11.49 -6.40 35.18
CA PRO A 887 -12.15 -5.94 36.40
C PRO A 887 -12.29 -7.03 37.47
N ASP A 888 -12.32 -8.30 37.07
CA ASP A 888 -12.42 -9.47 37.94
C ASP A 888 -11.10 -9.91 38.61
N ILE A 889 -9.95 -9.34 38.22
CA ILE A 889 -8.66 -9.55 38.88
C ILE A 889 -8.29 -8.43 39.87
N GLN A 890 -9.00 -7.30 39.86
CA GLN A 890 -8.70 -6.18 40.77
C GLN A 890 -8.84 -6.60 42.26
N GLY A 891 -7.75 -6.49 43.00
CA GLY A 891 -7.66 -6.91 44.40
C GLY A 891 -7.60 -8.43 44.60
N HIS A 892 -7.43 -9.21 43.52
CA HIS A 892 -7.18 -10.63 43.59
C HIS A 892 -5.74 -10.89 44.07
N TRP A 893 -5.54 -11.98 44.81
CA TRP A 893 -4.24 -12.31 45.41
C TRP A 893 -3.14 -12.70 44.41
N ALA A 894 -3.51 -12.84 43.13
CA ALA A 894 -2.64 -13.21 42.01
C ALA A 894 -2.65 -12.13 40.92
N GLN A 895 -3.12 -10.92 41.24
CA GLN A 895 -3.33 -9.87 40.25
C GLN A 895 -2.05 -9.56 39.48
N GLU A 896 -0.95 -9.33 40.19
CA GLU A 896 0.34 -8.95 39.60
C GLU A 896 0.89 -10.05 38.67
N GLU A 897 0.86 -11.31 39.12
CA GLU A 897 1.35 -12.42 38.28
C GLU A 897 0.44 -12.68 37.08
N ILE A 898 -0.87 -12.46 37.21
CA ILE A 898 -1.80 -12.54 36.07
C ILE A 898 -1.50 -11.42 35.06
N GLU A 899 -1.33 -10.18 35.53
CA GLU A 899 -1.00 -9.03 34.67
C GLU A 899 0.30 -9.29 33.91
N ALA A 900 1.35 -9.77 34.58
CA ALA A 900 2.62 -10.09 33.95
C ALA A 900 2.53 -11.21 32.90
N MET A 901 1.70 -12.24 33.13
CA MET A 901 1.51 -13.34 32.18
C MET A 901 0.62 -12.99 30.99
N VAL A 902 -0.24 -11.98 31.15
CA VAL A 902 -1.03 -11.41 30.06
C VAL A 902 -0.17 -10.47 29.22
N GLU A 903 0.66 -9.65 29.87
CA GLU A 903 1.63 -8.77 29.22
C GLU A 903 2.65 -9.56 28.38
N SER A 904 3.08 -10.74 28.83
CA SER A 904 3.98 -11.60 28.08
C SER A 904 3.33 -12.35 26.90
N GLY A 905 2.01 -12.24 26.71
CA GLY A 905 1.26 -12.96 25.67
C GLY A 905 1.14 -14.47 25.91
N ILE A 906 1.58 -14.99 27.06
CA ILE A 906 1.58 -16.43 27.36
C ILE A 906 0.17 -16.89 27.77
N ILE A 907 -0.51 -16.10 28.60
CA ILE A 907 -1.88 -16.36 29.05
C ILE A 907 -2.80 -15.23 28.60
N GLU A 908 -3.87 -15.58 27.89
CA GLU A 908 -4.91 -14.64 27.46
C GLU A 908 -6.12 -14.66 28.40
N GLY A 909 -6.92 -13.58 28.39
CA GLY A 909 -8.24 -13.53 29.03
C GLY A 909 -9.25 -14.47 28.38
N ARG A 910 -10.34 -14.81 29.09
CA ARG A 910 -11.47 -15.57 28.48
C ARG A 910 -12.33 -14.69 27.55
N SER A 911 -12.26 -13.38 27.75
CA SER A 911 -12.80 -12.34 26.87
C SER A 911 -11.94 -11.08 27.05
N PRO A 912 -12.11 -10.03 26.21
CA PRO A 912 -11.38 -8.76 26.38
C PRO A 912 -11.55 -8.09 27.75
N SER A 913 -12.59 -8.44 28.52
CA SER A 913 -12.90 -7.85 29.83
C SER A 913 -13.01 -8.86 30.98
N GLU A 914 -12.66 -10.14 30.79
CA GLU A 914 -12.74 -11.15 31.86
C GLU A 914 -11.58 -12.14 31.80
N PHE A 915 -10.85 -12.28 32.91
CA PHE A 915 -9.79 -13.29 33.05
C PHE A 915 -10.30 -14.62 33.63
N ALA A 916 -11.29 -14.57 34.51
CA ALA A 916 -11.82 -15.66 35.33
C ALA A 916 -10.75 -16.35 36.19
N PRO A 917 -10.10 -15.66 37.16
CA PRO A 917 -8.95 -16.18 37.90
C PRO A 917 -9.25 -17.43 38.74
N ASN A 918 -10.51 -17.63 39.10
CA ASN A 918 -10.97 -18.76 39.91
C ASN A 918 -11.57 -19.90 39.08
N ALA A 919 -11.61 -19.79 37.74
CA ALA A 919 -12.05 -20.89 36.90
C ALA A 919 -10.97 -21.97 36.82
N ASP A 920 -11.42 -23.23 36.76
CA ASP A 920 -10.53 -24.39 36.61
C ASP A 920 -9.93 -24.43 35.19
N VAL A 921 -8.72 -24.98 35.10
CA VAL A 921 -7.96 -25.14 33.85
C VAL A 921 -8.06 -26.58 33.37
N THR A 922 -8.33 -26.78 32.09
CA THR A 922 -8.29 -28.10 31.45
C THR A 922 -6.86 -28.51 31.14
N ARG A 923 -6.63 -29.82 31.00
CA ARG A 923 -5.32 -30.37 30.61
C ARG A 923 -4.85 -29.86 29.25
N ALA A 924 -5.76 -29.68 28.29
CA ALA A 924 -5.44 -29.08 26.99
C ALA A 924 -5.00 -27.62 27.13
N GLU A 925 -5.75 -26.80 27.86
CA GLU A 925 -5.37 -25.39 28.12
C GLU A 925 -3.99 -25.32 28.78
N PHE A 926 -3.73 -26.14 29.80
CA PHE A 926 -2.44 -26.13 30.49
C PHE A 926 -1.28 -26.58 29.58
N ALA A 927 -1.48 -27.59 28.73
CA ALA A 927 -0.49 -28.02 27.75
C ALA A 927 -0.14 -26.90 26.76
N THR A 928 -1.14 -26.16 26.27
CA THR A 928 -0.92 -24.98 25.43
C THR A 928 -0.09 -23.92 26.15
N LEU A 929 -0.38 -23.64 27.42
CA LEU A 929 0.39 -22.68 28.20
C LEU A 929 1.86 -23.10 28.37
N VAL A 930 2.13 -24.38 28.63
CA VAL A 930 3.53 -24.87 28.71
C VAL A 930 4.26 -24.70 27.39
N THR A 931 3.64 -25.10 26.28
CA THR A 931 4.25 -25.01 24.96
C THR A 931 4.57 -23.57 24.57
N ARG A 932 3.67 -22.63 24.86
CA ARG A 932 3.90 -21.18 24.64
C ARG A 932 5.00 -20.64 25.56
N ALA A 933 4.93 -20.93 26.85
CA ALA A 933 5.86 -20.39 27.85
C ALA A 933 7.31 -20.83 27.60
N PHE A 934 7.54 -22.06 27.13
CA PHE A 934 8.87 -22.63 26.91
C PHE A 934 9.25 -22.72 25.43
N ASN A 935 8.48 -22.08 24.53
CA ASN A 935 8.74 -21.99 23.09
C ASN A 935 9.11 -23.35 22.44
N LEU A 936 8.30 -24.39 22.68
CA LEU A 936 8.59 -25.73 22.18
C LEU A 936 8.37 -25.82 20.66
N GLU A 937 9.29 -26.44 19.93
CA GLU A 937 9.22 -26.56 18.46
C GLU A 937 8.01 -27.39 17.99
N HIS A 938 7.32 -26.90 16.95
CA HIS A 938 6.21 -27.59 16.31
C HIS A 938 6.75 -28.58 15.26
N HIS A 939 6.37 -29.85 15.35
CA HIS A 939 6.64 -30.84 14.31
C HIS A 939 5.46 -30.98 13.34
N ALA A 940 5.74 -31.24 12.06
CA ALA A 940 4.71 -31.44 11.04
C ALA A 940 3.75 -32.58 11.44
N ALA A 941 2.44 -32.31 11.34
CA ALA A 941 1.36 -33.24 11.68
C ALA A 941 1.55 -34.61 11.01
N GLY A 942 1.61 -35.69 11.80
CA GLY A 942 1.81 -37.03 11.22
C GLY A 942 1.68 -38.25 12.12
N GLU A 943 1.90 -38.16 13.44
CA GLU A 943 1.66 -39.29 14.35
C GLU A 943 1.05 -38.77 15.66
N GLN A 944 -0.28 -38.79 15.77
CA GLN A 944 -0.96 -38.50 17.03
C GLN A 944 -0.52 -39.52 18.08
N GLU A 945 0.07 -39.05 19.18
CA GLU A 945 0.56 -39.94 20.24
C GLU A 945 -0.58 -40.47 21.14
N PHE A 946 -1.68 -39.70 21.27
CA PHE A 946 -2.82 -40.02 22.12
C PHE A 946 -4.10 -40.29 21.31
N ASP A 947 -4.80 -41.38 21.66
CA ASP A 947 -5.98 -41.88 20.94
C ASP A 947 -7.25 -40.98 21.12
N ASP A 948 -7.25 -40.06 22.07
CA ASP A 948 -8.38 -39.17 22.40
C ASP A 948 -8.15 -37.68 22.05
N VAL A 949 -7.03 -37.38 21.36
CA VAL A 949 -6.76 -36.05 20.80
C VAL A 949 -7.27 -36.01 19.37
N ALA A 950 -8.31 -35.22 19.09
CA ALA A 950 -8.92 -35.18 17.76
C ALA A 950 -8.00 -34.49 16.73
N GLU A 951 -7.91 -35.07 15.53
CA GLU A 951 -7.20 -34.48 14.38
C GLU A 951 -7.82 -33.12 14.02
N GLY A 952 -7.00 -32.07 13.96
CA GLY A 952 -7.45 -30.70 13.70
C GLY A 952 -8.04 -29.95 14.90
N ALA A 953 -8.02 -30.52 16.11
CA ALA A 953 -8.36 -29.75 17.31
C ALA A 953 -7.33 -28.64 17.56
N TRP A 954 -7.78 -27.46 18.02
CA TRP A 954 -6.92 -26.30 18.27
C TRP A 954 -5.75 -26.60 19.21
N TYR A 955 -5.94 -27.53 20.16
CA TYR A 955 -4.92 -27.93 21.14
C TYR A 955 -3.97 -29.04 20.65
N ALA A 956 -4.28 -29.72 19.55
CA ALA A 956 -3.51 -30.86 19.06
C ALA A 956 -2.01 -30.57 18.85
N PRO A 957 -1.60 -29.50 18.14
CA PRO A 957 -0.18 -29.23 17.92
C PRO A 957 0.58 -28.96 19.23
N PHE A 958 -0.07 -28.34 20.22
CA PHE A 958 0.55 -28.03 21.50
C PHE A 958 0.75 -29.26 22.38
N ILE A 959 -0.22 -30.18 22.38
CA ILE A 959 -0.11 -31.45 23.08
C ILE A 959 1.01 -32.29 22.46
N ASP A 960 1.08 -32.35 21.13
CA ASP A 960 2.12 -33.12 20.41
C ASP A 960 3.53 -32.57 20.69
N ALA A 961 3.69 -31.24 20.71
CA ALA A 961 4.96 -30.60 21.07
C ALA A 961 5.37 -30.95 22.51
N ALA A 962 4.46 -30.77 23.48
CA ALA A 962 4.75 -31.07 24.88
C ALA A 962 4.99 -32.57 25.16
N ALA A 963 4.34 -33.47 24.42
CA ALA A 963 4.60 -34.91 24.50
C ALA A 963 5.97 -35.28 23.91
N SER A 964 6.30 -34.72 22.75
CA SER A 964 7.60 -34.91 22.08
C SER A 964 8.78 -34.41 22.95
N SER A 965 8.56 -33.36 23.74
CA SER A 965 9.52 -32.86 24.73
C SER A 965 9.56 -33.66 26.05
N GLY A 966 8.76 -34.71 26.19
CA GLY A 966 8.70 -35.55 27.38
C GLY A 966 8.00 -34.92 28.59
N ILE A 967 7.31 -33.81 28.40
CA ILE A 967 6.56 -33.11 29.46
C ILE A 967 5.27 -33.88 29.78
N ILE A 968 4.60 -34.39 28.74
CA ILE A 968 3.34 -35.13 28.82
C ILE A 968 3.60 -36.61 28.50
N ASN A 969 2.97 -37.51 29.27
CA ASN A 969 3.11 -38.97 29.08
C ASN A 969 1.76 -39.72 28.90
N GLY A 970 0.62 -39.04 29.04
CA GLY A 970 -0.72 -39.65 29.02
C GLY A 970 -0.94 -40.74 30.08
N TYR A 971 -2.02 -41.50 29.92
CA TYR A 971 -2.34 -42.67 30.73
C TYR A 971 -2.87 -43.84 29.88
N GLU A 972 -2.35 -45.05 30.11
CA GLU A 972 -2.83 -46.25 29.43
C GLU A 972 -4.22 -46.66 29.93
N THR A 973 -5.16 -46.80 29.01
CA THR A 973 -6.50 -47.34 29.27
C THR A 973 -6.68 -48.70 28.58
N ALA A 974 -7.83 -49.34 28.82
CA ALA A 974 -8.19 -50.56 28.08
C ALA A 974 -8.47 -50.28 26.58
N GLU A 975 -8.63 -49.02 26.19
CA GLU A 975 -9.03 -48.58 24.85
C GLU A 975 -7.89 -47.93 24.06
N GLY A 976 -6.77 -47.55 24.72
CA GLY A 976 -5.65 -46.87 24.08
C GLY A 976 -4.80 -46.05 25.06
N LEU A 977 -3.86 -45.25 24.55
CA LEU A 977 -3.12 -44.24 25.33
C LEU A 977 -3.88 -42.92 25.27
N PHE A 978 -4.34 -42.41 26.41
CA PHE A 978 -5.23 -41.25 26.47
C PHE A 978 -4.53 -40.07 27.16
N PHE A 979 -4.84 -38.86 26.73
CA PHE A 979 -4.41 -37.63 27.38
C PHE A 979 -5.49 -37.00 28.26
N GLY A 980 -6.77 -37.06 27.86
CA GLY A 980 -7.90 -36.41 28.53
C GLY A 980 -7.94 -34.89 28.31
N PRO A 981 -7.98 -34.37 27.07
CA PRO A 981 -7.84 -32.93 26.80
C PRO A 981 -8.90 -32.05 27.49
N GLY A 982 -10.13 -32.56 27.64
CA GLY A 982 -11.23 -31.83 28.30
C GLY A 982 -11.35 -32.04 29.81
N GLU A 983 -10.46 -32.83 30.43
CA GLU A 983 -10.46 -33.03 31.89
C GLU A 983 -9.74 -31.87 32.60
N GLU A 984 -10.20 -31.50 33.80
CA GLU A 984 -9.53 -30.49 34.63
C GLU A 984 -8.16 -31.01 35.09
N ILE A 985 -7.13 -30.16 34.98
CA ILE A 985 -5.79 -30.53 35.43
C ILE A 985 -5.73 -30.50 36.96
N THR A 986 -5.24 -31.58 37.56
CA THR A 986 -5.05 -31.63 39.01
C THR A 986 -3.77 -30.92 39.44
N ARG A 987 -3.70 -30.47 40.70
CA ARG A 987 -2.52 -29.79 41.25
C ARG A 987 -1.24 -30.62 41.19
N GLU A 988 -1.31 -31.94 41.36
CA GLU A 988 -0.14 -32.81 41.22
C GLU A 988 0.31 -32.99 39.76
N GLU A 989 -0.61 -32.93 38.79
CA GLU A 989 -0.30 -32.99 37.36
C GLU A 989 0.32 -31.68 36.86
N MET A 990 -0.23 -30.54 37.29
CA MET A 990 0.34 -29.21 37.04
C MET A 990 1.79 -29.13 37.54
N ALA A 991 2.05 -29.63 38.76
CA ALA A 991 3.39 -29.67 39.33
C ALA A 991 4.36 -30.56 38.53
N ALA A 992 3.89 -31.73 38.08
CA ALA A 992 4.70 -32.63 37.28
C ALA A 992 5.05 -32.06 35.90
N MET A 993 4.07 -31.44 35.22
CA MET A 993 4.29 -30.83 33.91
C MET A 993 5.25 -29.64 34.00
N ILE A 994 5.06 -28.72 34.95
CA ILE A 994 5.95 -27.54 35.03
C ILE A 994 7.37 -27.91 35.44
N VAL A 995 7.57 -28.90 36.33
CA VAL A 995 8.92 -29.36 36.71
C VAL A 995 9.64 -29.95 35.51
N ARG A 996 8.96 -30.78 34.72
CA ARG A 996 9.56 -31.33 33.49
C ARG A 996 9.93 -30.25 32.50
N ALA A 997 9.09 -29.22 32.34
CA ALA A 997 9.38 -28.09 31.46
C ALA A 997 10.61 -27.30 31.95
N VAL A 998 10.67 -26.95 33.25
CA VAL A 998 11.82 -26.25 33.83
C VAL A 998 13.11 -27.09 33.75
N GLU A 999 13.01 -28.41 33.94
CA GLU A 999 14.14 -29.33 33.86
C GLU A 999 14.70 -29.53 32.45
N MET A 1000 14.06 -28.98 31.42
CA MET A 1000 14.66 -28.85 30.09
C MET A 1000 15.78 -27.80 30.08
N GLU A 1001 15.65 -26.75 30.88
CA GLU A 1001 16.59 -25.62 30.97
C GLU A 1001 17.55 -25.75 32.16
N MET A 1002 17.10 -26.31 33.29
CA MET A 1002 17.93 -26.45 34.50
C MET A 1002 17.50 -27.56 35.46
N GLU A 1003 18.44 -28.23 36.13
CA GLU A 1003 18.12 -29.27 37.12
C GLU A 1003 17.50 -28.69 38.42
N LEU A 1004 16.40 -29.27 38.89
CA LEU A 1004 15.76 -28.91 40.16
C LEU A 1004 16.03 -29.96 41.26
N GLU A 1005 16.41 -29.48 42.44
CA GLU A 1005 16.65 -30.32 43.62
C GLU A 1005 15.38 -30.48 44.47
N ALA A 1006 15.09 -31.71 44.89
CA ALA A 1006 13.95 -31.99 45.75
C ALA A 1006 14.19 -31.47 47.18
N ALA A 1007 13.28 -30.64 47.69
CA ALA A 1007 13.35 -30.14 49.05
C ALA A 1007 12.59 -31.05 50.04
N SER A 1008 12.98 -31.00 51.31
CA SER A 1008 12.23 -31.62 52.41
C SER A 1008 11.02 -30.77 52.79
N VAL A 1009 10.09 -30.57 51.85
CA VAL A 1009 8.81 -29.91 52.13
C VAL A 1009 7.80 -30.99 52.49
N SER A 1010 7.15 -30.88 53.65
CA SER A 1010 6.14 -31.85 54.10
C SER A 1010 4.75 -31.22 54.08
N PHE A 1011 3.84 -31.78 53.30
CA PHE A 1011 2.42 -31.43 53.30
C PHE A 1011 1.65 -32.31 54.28
N THR A 1012 0.60 -31.78 54.90
CA THR A 1012 -0.21 -32.54 55.87
C THR A 1012 -0.96 -33.72 55.24
N ASP A 1013 -1.16 -33.69 53.92
CA ASP A 1013 -1.84 -34.67 53.09
C ASP A 1013 -0.89 -35.31 52.05
N GLU A 1014 0.43 -35.34 52.30
CA GLU A 1014 1.44 -35.92 51.42
C GLU A 1014 1.17 -37.40 51.05
N GLU A 1015 0.45 -38.12 51.92
CA GLU A 1015 0.00 -39.50 51.67
C GLU A 1015 -1.01 -39.63 50.52
N ASN A 1016 -1.68 -38.54 50.15
CA ASN A 1016 -2.64 -38.50 49.04
C ASN A 1016 -1.98 -38.17 47.69
N ILE A 1017 -0.72 -37.74 47.67
CA ILE A 1017 0.04 -37.48 46.43
C ILE A 1017 0.33 -38.81 45.76
N ALA A 1018 0.00 -38.92 44.47
CA ALA A 1018 0.24 -40.15 43.73
C ALA A 1018 1.73 -40.51 43.73
N PRO A 1019 2.12 -41.81 43.86
CA PRO A 1019 3.52 -42.20 43.90
C PRO A 1019 4.38 -41.70 42.73
N TRP A 1020 3.76 -41.51 41.56
CA TRP A 1020 4.43 -41.02 40.34
C TRP A 1020 4.69 -39.52 40.35
N ALA A 1021 3.99 -38.73 41.19
CA ALA A 1021 4.10 -37.28 41.24
C ALA A 1021 4.91 -36.78 42.44
N LYS A 1022 5.29 -37.67 43.37
CA LYS A 1022 5.88 -37.27 44.65
C LYS A 1022 7.20 -36.54 44.50
N GLU A 1023 8.02 -36.95 43.55
CA GLU A 1023 9.32 -36.35 43.33
C GLU A 1023 9.16 -34.96 42.70
N GLU A 1024 8.34 -34.85 41.67
CA GLU A 1024 8.08 -33.58 40.98
C GLU A 1024 7.39 -32.58 41.91
N VAL A 1025 6.40 -33.00 42.72
CA VAL A 1025 5.78 -32.11 43.71
C VAL A 1025 6.81 -31.62 44.74
N ALA A 1026 7.77 -32.47 45.16
CA ALA A 1026 8.83 -32.06 46.08
C ALA A 1026 9.84 -31.08 45.44
N LYS A 1027 10.17 -31.26 44.16
CA LYS A 1027 11.00 -30.34 43.37
C LYS A 1027 10.31 -29.01 43.15
N ALA A 1028 9.05 -29.02 42.68
CA ALA A 1028 8.25 -27.82 42.47
C ALA A 1028 8.10 -27.00 43.76
N ALA A 1029 7.84 -27.67 44.89
CA ALA A 1029 7.73 -26.99 46.19
C ALA A 1029 9.09 -26.46 46.67
N GLY A 1030 10.18 -27.19 46.41
CA GLY A 1030 11.54 -26.79 46.76
C GLY A 1030 12.04 -25.58 45.97
N ALA A 1031 11.69 -25.52 44.68
CA ALA A 1031 11.97 -24.41 43.79
C ALA A 1031 11.03 -23.20 44.00
N GLY A 1032 10.01 -23.33 44.85
CA GLY A 1032 9.02 -22.27 45.10
C GLY A 1032 7.96 -22.10 44.00
N LEU A 1033 7.97 -22.96 42.97
CA LEU A 1033 6.99 -22.94 41.87
C LEU A 1033 5.57 -23.14 42.39
N ILE A 1034 5.40 -24.01 43.39
CA ILE A 1034 4.10 -24.29 44.04
C ILE A 1034 4.18 -24.07 45.55
N GLN A 1035 3.04 -23.72 46.16
CA GLN A 1035 2.89 -23.62 47.61
C GLN A 1035 1.66 -24.39 48.10
N GLY A 1036 1.73 -24.88 49.34
CA GLY A 1036 0.59 -25.48 50.04
C GLY A 1036 -0.41 -24.45 50.53
N ASN A 1037 -1.62 -24.90 50.84
CA ASN A 1037 -2.67 -24.09 51.42
C ASN A 1037 -2.28 -23.59 52.83
N PRO A 1038 -2.92 -22.52 53.36
CA PRO A 1038 -2.63 -21.99 54.69
C PRO A 1038 -2.79 -22.97 55.86
N ASP A 1039 -3.57 -24.05 55.69
CA ASP A 1039 -3.74 -25.13 56.66
C ASP A 1039 -2.64 -26.21 56.57
N GLY A 1040 -1.72 -26.07 55.61
CA GLY A 1040 -0.58 -26.95 55.38
C GLY A 1040 -0.88 -28.14 54.46
N SER A 1041 -2.04 -28.21 53.80
CA SER A 1041 -2.33 -29.23 52.78
C SER A 1041 -1.81 -28.82 51.40
N PHE A 1042 -1.61 -29.79 50.49
CA PHE A 1042 -1.35 -29.57 49.07
C PHE A 1042 -2.58 -29.76 48.21
N GLU A 1043 -3.52 -30.63 48.62
CA GLU A 1043 -4.71 -31.04 47.86
C GLU A 1043 -4.38 -31.58 46.46
N PRO A 1044 -3.59 -32.66 46.34
CA PRO A 1044 -3.03 -33.13 45.06
C PRO A 1044 -4.08 -33.43 43.98
N LYS A 1045 -5.30 -33.80 44.37
CA LYS A 1045 -6.39 -34.20 43.46
C LYS A 1045 -7.38 -33.07 43.15
N ALA A 1046 -7.20 -31.89 43.75
CA ALA A 1046 -8.06 -30.74 43.43
C ALA A 1046 -7.69 -30.18 42.04
N PRO A 1047 -8.66 -29.65 41.29
CA PRO A 1047 -8.38 -28.95 40.05
C PRO A 1047 -7.57 -27.68 40.32
N ALA A 1048 -6.69 -27.32 39.39
CA ALA A 1048 -5.93 -26.08 39.45
C ALA A 1048 -6.70 -24.94 38.80
N SER A 1049 -6.74 -23.78 39.47
CA SER A 1049 -7.37 -22.58 38.91
C SER A 1049 -6.45 -21.85 37.93
N ARG A 1050 -7.03 -20.99 37.08
CA ARG A 1050 -6.28 -20.13 36.14
C ARG A 1050 -5.26 -19.24 36.84
N ALA A 1051 -5.61 -18.66 37.98
CA ALA A 1051 -4.67 -17.88 38.79
C ALA A 1051 -3.48 -18.73 39.30
N GLN A 1052 -3.73 -19.98 39.69
CA GLN A 1052 -2.66 -20.89 40.12
C GLN A 1052 -1.76 -21.26 38.95
N ALA A 1053 -2.33 -21.53 37.77
CA ALA A 1053 -1.55 -21.77 36.56
C ALA A 1053 -0.68 -20.56 36.20
N ALA A 1054 -1.24 -19.35 36.20
CA ALA A 1054 -0.51 -18.11 35.91
C ALA A 1054 0.69 -17.90 36.85
N ILE A 1055 0.51 -18.07 38.15
CA ILE A 1055 1.61 -17.95 39.12
C ILE A 1055 2.70 -18.99 38.90
N VAL A 1056 2.30 -20.23 38.60
CA VAL A 1056 3.27 -21.32 38.38
C VAL A 1056 4.13 -21.02 37.14
N PHE A 1057 3.53 -20.52 36.05
CA PHE A 1057 4.28 -20.08 34.87
C PHE A 1057 5.14 -18.86 35.13
N PHE A 1058 4.58 -17.83 35.78
CA PHE A 1058 5.33 -16.61 36.15
C PHE A 1058 6.60 -16.97 36.90
N ARG A 1059 6.48 -17.80 37.96
CA ARG A 1059 7.64 -18.25 38.75
C ARG A 1059 8.59 -19.15 37.98
N ALA A 1060 8.07 -19.99 37.10
CA ALA A 1060 8.91 -20.86 36.28
C ALA A 1060 9.76 -20.04 35.29
N LEU A 1061 9.18 -19.02 34.68
CA LEU A 1061 9.87 -18.12 33.75
C LEU A 1061 10.86 -17.20 34.47
N GLU A 1062 10.50 -16.67 35.64
CA GLU A 1062 11.45 -15.94 36.49
C GLU A 1062 12.65 -16.81 36.93
N LEU A 1063 12.45 -18.12 37.00
CA LEU A 1063 13.48 -19.08 37.37
C LEU A 1063 14.38 -19.43 36.19
N THR A 1064 13.86 -19.51 34.97
CA THR A 1064 14.61 -19.91 33.76
C THR A 1064 15.16 -18.75 32.93
N ASN A 1065 14.57 -17.55 32.99
CA ASN A 1065 14.93 -16.42 32.13
C ASN A 1065 15.96 -15.50 32.81
N VAL A 1066 17.23 -15.89 32.79
CA VAL A 1066 18.35 -15.06 33.28
C VAL A 1066 19.23 -14.63 32.09
N PRO A 1067 19.27 -13.34 31.72
CA PRO A 1067 20.14 -12.89 30.63
C PRO A 1067 21.62 -13.01 31.03
N ALA A 1068 22.39 -13.81 30.29
CA ALA A 1068 23.84 -13.86 30.43
C ALA A 1068 24.47 -12.60 29.77
N ALA A 1069 24.70 -11.55 30.55
CA ALA A 1069 25.22 -10.28 30.03
C ALA A 1069 26.76 -10.25 29.88
N PHE A 1070 27.52 -11.03 30.65
CA PHE A 1070 28.99 -10.99 30.62
C PHE A 1070 29.64 -12.38 30.76
N PRO A 1071 30.70 -12.71 30.00
CA PRO A 1071 31.41 -13.98 30.14
C PRO A 1071 32.08 -14.20 31.51
N ASP A 1072 32.45 -13.14 32.23
CA ASP A 1072 33.20 -13.24 33.49
C ASP A 1072 32.32 -13.47 34.74
N ILE A 1073 31.00 -13.51 34.55
CA ILE A 1073 30.03 -13.85 35.61
C ILE A 1073 29.47 -15.27 35.46
N GLU A 1074 29.80 -15.98 34.39
CA GLU A 1074 29.33 -17.35 34.16
C GLU A 1074 29.77 -18.28 35.31
N GLY A 1075 28.79 -18.91 35.98
CA GLY A 1075 29.01 -19.76 37.16
C GLY A 1075 29.36 -19.00 38.44
N HIS A 1076 29.24 -17.68 38.46
CA HIS A 1076 29.45 -16.86 39.66
C HIS A 1076 28.24 -16.95 40.60
N TRP A 1077 28.46 -16.94 41.92
CA TRP A 1077 27.37 -17.08 42.91
C TRP A 1077 26.30 -15.97 42.87
N ALA A 1078 26.60 -14.87 42.18
CA ALA A 1078 25.73 -13.71 42.00
C ALA A 1078 25.39 -13.46 40.52
N GLU A 1079 25.62 -14.43 39.65
CA GLU A 1079 25.40 -14.32 38.19
C GLU A 1079 24.00 -13.79 37.87
N ARG A 1080 22.97 -14.38 38.49
CA ARG A 1080 21.56 -13.97 38.34
C ARG A 1080 21.33 -12.53 38.76
N GLU A 1081 21.71 -12.17 39.99
CA GLU A 1081 21.49 -10.81 40.50
C GLU A 1081 22.28 -9.76 39.72
N ILE A 1082 23.44 -10.14 39.16
CA ILE A 1082 24.20 -9.25 38.28
C ILE A 1082 23.44 -9.05 36.97
N GLY A 1083 22.99 -10.11 36.31
CA GLY A 1083 22.23 -10.02 35.05
C GLY A 1083 21.01 -9.12 35.18
N LEU A 1084 20.19 -9.35 36.21
CA LEU A 1084 19.01 -8.54 36.49
C LEU A 1084 19.34 -7.06 36.73
N MET A 1085 20.37 -6.75 37.52
CA MET A 1085 20.73 -5.35 37.81
C MET A 1085 21.38 -4.61 36.63
N VAL A 1086 21.91 -5.36 35.66
CA VAL A 1086 22.44 -4.83 34.41
C VAL A 1086 21.30 -4.47 33.47
N GLU A 1087 20.31 -5.36 33.35
CA GLU A 1087 19.11 -5.14 32.54
C GLU A 1087 18.31 -3.92 33.03
N THR A 1088 18.16 -3.74 34.35
CA THR A 1088 17.48 -2.56 34.91
C THR A 1088 18.28 -1.25 34.76
N GLY A 1089 19.48 -1.29 34.17
CA GLY A 1089 20.37 -0.12 34.01
C GLY A 1089 20.92 0.45 35.33
N VAL A 1090 20.71 -0.24 36.46
CA VAL A 1090 21.15 0.20 37.79
C VAL A 1090 22.66 0.05 37.91
N ILE A 1091 23.19 -1.09 37.46
CA ILE A 1091 24.62 -1.39 37.46
C ILE A 1091 25.09 -1.67 36.04
N GLU A 1092 26.05 -0.91 35.55
CA GLU A 1092 26.68 -1.15 34.26
C GLU A 1092 27.94 -2.01 34.40
N GLY A 1093 28.31 -2.73 33.33
CA GLY A 1093 29.61 -3.41 33.21
C GLY A 1093 30.81 -2.44 33.26
N ARG A 1094 32.00 -2.95 33.55
CA ARG A 1094 33.25 -2.16 33.43
C ARG A 1094 33.58 -1.89 31.97
N SER A 1095 33.18 -2.82 31.09
CA SER A 1095 33.20 -2.69 29.64
C SER A 1095 32.00 -3.45 29.06
N ALA A 1096 31.86 -3.45 27.73
CA ALA A 1096 30.84 -4.26 27.04
C ALA A 1096 31.02 -5.78 27.25
N GLU A 1097 32.21 -6.25 27.66
CA GLU A 1097 32.53 -7.68 27.78
C GLU A 1097 32.97 -8.10 29.19
N GLU A 1098 32.98 -7.19 30.17
CA GLU A 1098 33.50 -7.47 31.52
C GLU A 1098 32.69 -6.75 32.60
N PHE A 1099 32.16 -7.52 33.56
CA PHE A 1099 31.49 -6.97 34.74
C PHE A 1099 32.43 -6.75 35.93
N ALA A 1100 33.46 -7.58 36.08
CA ALA A 1100 34.39 -7.66 37.21
C ALA A 1100 33.69 -7.85 38.57
N PRO A 1101 33.01 -8.99 38.82
CA PRO A 1101 32.17 -9.19 40.01
C PRO A 1101 32.91 -9.07 41.36
N ASN A 1102 34.22 -9.31 41.37
CA ASN A 1102 35.06 -9.30 42.57
C ASN A 1102 35.77 -7.97 42.84
N ASP A 1103 35.63 -6.98 41.96
CA ASP A 1103 36.22 -5.66 42.17
C ASP A 1103 35.56 -4.93 43.35
N ASP A 1104 36.36 -4.19 44.11
CA ASP A 1104 35.88 -3.30 45.17
C ASP A 1104 35.11 -2.11 44.58
N VAL A 1105 34.07 -1.68 45.29
CA VAL A 1105 33.28 -0.49 44.94
C VAL A 1105 33.74 0.71 45.75
N THR A 1106 34.02 1.83 45.08
CA THR A 1106 34.33 3.10 45.74
C THR A 1106 33.06 3.76 46.30
N ARG A 1107 33.22 4.64 47.28
CA ARG A 1107 32.09 5.39 47.85
C ARG A 1107 31.36 6.24 46.79
N ALA A 1108 32.08 6.83 45.84
CA ALA A 1108 31.49 7.56 44.72
C ALA A 1108 30.67 6.65 43.77
N GLU A 1109 31.21 5.47 43.43
CA GLU A 1109 30.48 4.49 42.63
C GLU A 1109 29.22 4.03 43.37
N PHE A 1110 29.32 3.65 44.65
CA PHE A 1110 28.17 3.20 45.42
C PHE A 1110 27.08 4.28 45.56
N ALA A 1111 27.48 5.55 45.73
CA ALA A 1111 26.54 6.68 45.73
C ALA A 1111 25.82 6.87 44.39
N THR A 1112 26.50 6.56 43.28
CA THR A 1112 25.89 6.59 41.94
C THR A 1112 24.90 5.44 41.77
N LEU A 1113 25.30 4.22 42.16
CA LEU A 1113 24.43 3.04 42.09
C LEU A 1113 23.17 3.20 42.92
N ILE A 1114 23.28 3.67 44.18
CA ILE A 1114 22.10 3.86 45.05
C ILE A 1114 21.18 4.98 44.55
N THR A 1115 21.72 6.00 43.89
CA THR A 1115 20.92 7.08 43.30
C THR A 1115 20.10 6.56 42.12
N ARG A 1116 20.70 5.73 41.27
CA ARG A 1116 20.03 5.08 40.14
C ARG A 1116 19.00 4.06 40.61
N ALA A 1117 19.37 3.16 41.52
CA ALA A 1117 18.48 2.12 42.04
C ALA A 1117 17.19 2.71 42.62
N PHE A 1118 17.28 3.80 43.39
CA PHE A 1118 16.13 4.41 44.04
C PHE A 1118 15.56 5.62 43.28
N ASN A 1119 15.94 5.78 42.00
CA ASN A 1119 15.49 6.84 41.10
C ASN A 1119 15.45 8.24 41.75
N LEU A 1120 16.51 8.62 42.47
CA LEU A 1120 16.54 9.92 43.14
C LEU A 1120 16.76 11.04 42.11
N GLU A 1121 16.06 12.16 42.29
CA GLU A 1121 16.14 13.29 41.37
C GLU A 1121 17.56 13.88 41.30
N VAL A 1122 18.20 13.80 40.13
CA VAL A 1122 19.55 14.32 39.89
C VAL A 1122 19.45 15.66 39.17
N HIS A 1123 19.79 16.75 39.85
CA HIS A 1123 19.85 18.09 39.25
C HIS A 1123 21.23 18.39 38.66
N ALA A 1124 21.29 19.34 37.71
CA ALA A 1124 22.54 19.83 37.15
C ALA A 1124 23.45 20.37 38.29
N ALA A 1125 24.71 19.91 38.31
CA ALA A 1125 25.65 20.01 39.42
C ALA A 1125 25.58 21.32 40.23
N GLY A 1126 24.94 21.26 41.40
CA GLY A 1126 25.07 22.27 42.46
C GLY A 1126 26.35 22.04 43.28
N SER A 1127 26.75 23.05 44.08
CA SER A 1127 27.88 22.89 45.00
C SER A 1127 27.50 21.91 46.11
N THR A 1128 28.19 20.77 46.18
CA THR A 1128 27.94 19.80 47.27
C THR A 1128 28.40 20.37 48.61
N GLN A 1129 27.85 19.86 49.72
CA GLN A 1129 28.29 20.25 51.07
C GLN A 1129 29.64 19.63 51.50
N PHE A 1130 30.28 18.81 50.65
CA PHE A 1130 31.51 18.10 50.97
C PHE A 1130 32.73 18.79 50.36
N GLU A 1131 33.75 19.04 51.19
CA GLU A 1131 34.97 19.79 50.80
C GLU A 1131 35.84 19.03 49.78
N ASP A 1132 35.70 17.70 49.67
CA ASP A 1132 36.48 16.83 48.78
C ASP A 1132 35.69 16.32 47.56
N VAL A 1133 34.52 16.89 47.29
CA VAL A 1133 33.74 16.62 46.07
C VAL A 1133 33.83 17.84 45.18
N ALA A 1134 34.73 17.77 44.19
CA ALA A 1134 34.97 18.87 43.27
C ALA A 1134 33.82 19.03 42.25
N ASP A 1135 33.41 20.29 42.05
CA ASP A 1135 32.45 20.67 41.01
C ASP A 1135 32.89 20.11 39.64
N GLY A 1136 31.98 19.40 38.96
CA GLY A 1136 32.25 18.76 37.66
C GLY A 1136 32.84 17.35 37.71
N SER A 1137 33.04 16.76 38.89
CA SER A 1137 33.32 15.32 39.00
C SER A 1137 32.13 14.51 38.50
N TRP A 1138 32.36 13.37 37.84
CA TRP A 1138 31.30 12.53 37.26
C TRP A 1138 30.25 12.08 38.30
N TYR A 1139 30.66 11.92 39.56
CA TYR A 1139 29.82 11.52 40.67
C TYR A 1139 29.20 12.71 41.45
N ALA A 1140 29.56 13.96 41.13
CA ALA A 1140 29.21 15.11 41.98
C ALA A 1140 27.70 15.28 42.15
N ALA A 1141 26.94 15.18 41.06
CA ALA A 1141 25.47 15.32 41.08
C ALA A 1141 24.78 14.17 41.83
N TYR A 1142 25.31 12.95 41.73
CA TYR A 1142 24.79 11.78 42.44
C TYR A 1142 25.05 11.84 43.94
N VAL A 1143 26.27 12.26 44.34
CA VAL A 1143 26.61 12.48 45.75
C VAL A 1143 25.74 13.59 46.34
N ASP A 1144 25.47 14.66 45.59
CA ASP A 1144 24.58 15.73 46.01
C ASP A 1144 23.13 15.26 46.19
N ALA A 1145 22.60 14.49 45.22
CA ALA A 1145 21.25 13.92 45.27
C ALA A 1145 21.09 12.99 46.48
N ALA A 1146 22.00 12.03 46.66
CA ALA A 1146 21.96 11.10 47.77
C ALA A 1146 22.19 11.79 49.13
N SER A 1147 22.97 12.87 49.17
CA SER A 1147 23.12 13.66 50.40
C SER A 1147 21.88 14.49 50.72
N THR A 1148 21.26 15.10 49.71
CA THR A 1148 20.01 15.86 49.84
C THR A 1148 18.86 14.97 50.28
N ALA A 1149 18.79 13.72 49.78
CA ALA A 1149 17.85 12.71 50.25
C ALA A 1149 18.11 12.26 51.70
N GLY A 1150 19.29 12.56 52.28
CA GLY A 1150 19.65 12.14 53.64
C GLY A 1150 20.26 10.73 53.72
N ILE A 1151 20.64 10.14 52.59
CA ILE A 1151 21.31 8.84 52.52
C ILE A 1151 22.79 8.98 52.96
N ILE A 1152 23.45 10.06 52.52
CA ILE A 1152 24.87 10.34 52.78
C ILE A 1152 25.06 11.49 53.77
N ASN A 1153 25.77 11.21 54.86
CA ASN A 1153 26.06 12.19 55.94
C ASN A 1153 27.53 12.67 56.00
N GLY A 1154 28.46 12.02 55.29
CA GLY A 1154 29.90 12.33 55.32
C GLY A 1154 30.61 12.14 56.67
N TYR A 1155 31.87 12.58 56.75
CA TYR A 1155 32.71 12.57 57.94
C TYR A 1155 33.09 13.99 58.34
N GLU A 1156 32.73 14.39 59.55
CA GLU A 1156 33.22 15.65 60.11
C GLU A 1156 34.72 15.53 60.45
N THR A 1157 35.49 16.49 59.98
CA THR A 1157 36.91 16.65 60.30
C THR A 1157 37.18 18.06 60.84
N ALA A 1158 38.40 18.31 61.31
CA ALA A 1158 38.79 19.66 61.72
C ALA A 1158 38.77 20.68 60.56
N ASP A 1159 38.81 20.19 59.31
CA ASP A 1159 38.94 21.00 58.09
C ASP A 1159 37.61 21.10 57.30
N GLY A 1160 36.51 20.53 57.81
CA GLY A 1160 35.19 20.54 57.15
C GLY A 1160 34.53 19.16 57.08
N LEU A 1161 33.44 19.05 56.31
CA LEU A 1161 32.72 17.81 56.06
C LEU A 1161 33.25 17.13 54.79
N PHE A 1162 33.65 15.87 54.87
CA PHE A 1162 34.28 15.13 53.76
C PHE A 1162 33.47 13.88 53.40
N PHE A 1163 33.34 13.59 52.10
CA PHE A 1163 32.67 12.40 51.58
C PHE A 1163 33.62 11.22 51.34
N ARG A 1164 34.86 11.50 50.96
CA ARG A 1164 35.93 10.56 50.57
C ARG A 1164 35.58 9.72 49.34
N PRO A 1165 35.37 10.35 48.17
CA PRO A 1165 34.82 9.68 46.98
C PRO A 1165 35.67 8.50 46.47
N ALA A 1166 36.99 8.56 46.63
CA ALA A 1166 37.93 7.55 46.13
C ALA A 1166 38.22 6.40 47.12
N GLU A 1167 37.72 6.46 48.36
CA GLU A 1167 37.88 5.34 49.31
C GLU A 1167 36.90 4.22 48.96
N VAL A 1168 37.32 2.96 49.13
CA VAL A 1168 36.44 1.79 48.98
C VAL A 1168 35.38 1.79 50.07
N ILE A 1169 34.13 1.49 49.72
CA ILE A 1169 33.04 1.44 50.69
C ILE A 1169 33.17 0.18 51.53
N THR A 1170 33.06 0.33 52.85
CA THR A 1170 33.03 -0.82 53.75
C THR A 1170 31.63 -1.43 53.84
N ARG A 1171 31.54 -2.71 54.19
CA ARG A 1171 30.24 -3.40 54.35
C ARG A 1171 29.32 -2.74 55.37
N GLU A 1172 29.86 -2.17 56.45
CA GLU A 1172 29.04 -1.44 57.44
C GLU A 1172 28.53 -0.08 56.92
N GLU A 1173 29.27 0.57 56.02
CA GLU A 1173 28.86 1.81 55.34
C GLU A 1173 27.80 1.54 54.28
N MET A 1174 27.99 0.49 53.49
CA MET A 1174 27.02 -0.01 52.51
C MET A 1174 25.67 -0.30 53.18
N ALA A 1175 25.66 -1.07 54.27
CA ALA A 1175 24.44 -1.39 55.01
C ALA A 1175 23.74 -0.14 55.56
N ALA A 1176 24.50 0.83 56.08
CA ALA A 1176 23.94 2.07 56.62
C ALA A 1176 23.33 2.96 55.52
N MET A 1177 23.95 3.02 54.33
CA MET A 1177 23.40 3.77 53.20
C MET A 1177 22.15 3.10 52.63
N LEU A 1178 22.15 1.77 52.45
CA LEU A 1178 21.00 1.01 51.94
C LEU A 1178 19.77 1.14 52.84
N VAL A 1179 19.92 0.98 54.15
CA VAL A 1179 18.80 1.10 55.08
C VAL A 1179 18.17 2.47 55.00
N ARG A 1180 18.97 3.53 54.90
CA ARG A 1180 18.42 4.88 54.74
C ARG A 1180 17.66 5.01 53.43
N ALA A 1181 18.24 4.54 52.32
CA ALA A 1181 17.58 4.61 51.02
C ALA A 1181 16.24 3.87 51.02
N VAL A 1182 16.18 2.66 51.58
CA VAL A 1182 14.94 1.88 51.70
C VAL A 1182 13.92 2.57 52.61
N GLU A 1183 14.32 3.07 53.78
CA GLU A 1183 13.39 3.79 54.68
C GLU A 1183 12.87 5.09 54.06
N ILE A 1184 13.67 5.76 53.25
CA ILE A 1184 13.27 6.97 52.52
C ILE A 1184 12.31 6.62 51.37
N SER A 1185 12.60 5.58 50.59
CA SER A 1185 11.78 5.20 49.44
C SER A 1185 10.42 4.65 49.85
N THR A 1186 10.39 3.80 50.88
CA THR A 1186 9.15 3.18 51.38
C THR A 1186 8.35 4.10 52.30
N GLY A 1187 9.00 5.08 52.93
CA GLY A 1187 8.42 5.87 54.02
C GLY A 1187 8.23 5.09 55.33
N GLU A 1188 8.68 3.83 55.39
CA GLU A 1188 8.55 2.95 56.55
C GLU A 1188 9.88 2.76 57.27
N ALA A 1189 9.87 2.74 58.60
CA ALA A 1189 11.05 2.44 59.39
C ALA A 1189 11.27 0.92 59.47
N LEU A 1190 12.46 0.45 59.11
CA LEU A 1190 12.81 -0.97 59.19
C LEU A 1190 13.00 -1.40 60.65
N GLU A 1191 12.43 -2.56 60.98
CA GLU A 1191 12.56 -3.18 62.30
C GLU A 1191 14.00 -3.64 62.57
N ARG A 1192 14.44 -3.52 63.82
CA ARG A 1192 15.81 -3.92 64.24
C ARG A 1192 15.78 -5.28 64.93
N SER A 1193 16.69 -6.18 64.56
CA SER A 1193 16.97 -7.42 65.31
C SER A 1193 18.27 -7.34 66.12
N GLU A 1194 18.44 -8.26 67.08
CA GLU A 1194 19.76 -8.52 67.66
C GLU A 1194 20.69 -9.09 66.58
N LEU A 1195 21.94 -8.62 66.54
CA LEU A 1195 22.93 -9.06 65.55
C LEU A 1195 23.43 -10.46 65.91
N SER A 1196 23.22 -11.41 65.01
CA SER A 1196 23.66 -12.80 65.18
C SER A 1196 25.02 -13.11 64.55
N PHE A 1197 25.71 -12.11 63.99
CA PHE A 1197 27.03 -12.28 63.38
C PHE A 1197 28.11 -12.58 64.42
N THR A 1198 29.02 -13.50 64.09
CA THR A 1198 30.09 -13.95 64.99
C THR A 1198 31.10 -12.86 65.35
N ASP A 1199 31.19 -11.82 64.53
CA ASP A 1199 32.07 -10.67 64.63
C ASP A 1199 31.30 -9.35 64.85
N SER A 1200 30.06 -9.41 65.35
CA SER A 1200 29.22 -8.24 65.60
C SER A 1200 29.87 -7.17 66.50
N SER A 1201 30.80 -7.57 67.37
CA SER A 1201 31.58 -6.63 68.21
C SER A 1201 32.55 -5.74 67.44
N GLU A 1202 32.85 -6.04 66.17
CA GLU A 1202 33.73 -5.25 65.30
C GLU A 1202 32.98 -4.16 64.52
N ILE A 1203 31.63 -4.18 64.54
CA ILE A 1203 30.79 -3.16 63.90
C ILE A 1203 30.95 -1.84 64.65
N ALA A 1204 31.15 -0.74 63.92
CA ALA A 1204 31.27 0.55 64.57
C ALA A 1204 29.98 0.94 65.31
N PRO A 1205 30.06 1.60 66.47
CA PRO A 1205 28.86 2.02 67.23
C PRO A 1205 27.89 2.89 66.42
N TRP A 1206 28.37 3.63 65.41
CA TRP A 1206 27.53 4.45 64.54
C TRP A 1206 26.74 3.63 63.51
N ALA A 1207 27.23 2.44 63.14
CA ALA A 1207 26.62 1.57 62.13
C ALA A 1207 25.78 0.45 62.73
N GLU A 1208 25.99 0.12 64.02
CA GLU A 1208 25.36 -1.03 64.69
C GLU A 1208 23.83 -1.09 64.53
N LYS A 1209 23.16 0.08 64.61
CA LYS A 1209 21.70 0.17 64.43
C LYS A 1209 21.29 -0.21 63.00
N GLU A 1210 21.93 0.38 62.00
CA GLU A 1210 21.53 0.18 60.60
C GLU A 1210 21.95 -1.21 60.09
N VAL A 1211 23.11 -1.73 60.51
CA VAL A 1211 23.48 -3.13 60.22
C VAL A 1211 22.46 -4.11 60.82
N GLY A 1212 21.95 -3.83 62.02
CA GLY A 1212 20.90 -4.65 62.64
C GLY A 1212 19.59 -4.64 61.87
N LYS A 1213 19.18 -3.49 61.33
CA LYS A 1213 18.00 -3.39 60.47
C LYS A 1213 18.22 -4.06 59.11
N ALA A 1214 19.36 -3.83 58.48
CA ALA A 1214 19.70 -4.43 57.20
C ALA A 1214 19.68 -5.96 57.28
N ALA A 1215 20.20 -6.54 58.37
CA ALA A 1215 20.16 -7.98 58.61
C ALA A 1215 18.73 -8.49 58.86
N ALA A 1216 17.93 -7.80 59.68
CA ALA A 1216 16.53 -8.15 59.94
C ALA A 1216 15.67 -8.08 58.67
N ALA A 1217 15.96 -7.11 57.81
CA ALA A 1217 15.34 -6.92 56.51
C ALA A 1217 15.85 -7.90 55.43
N GLY A 1218 16.81 -8.76 55.75
CA GLY A 1218 17.40 -9.70 54.77
C GLY A 1218 18.23 -9.02 53.67
N LEU A 1219 18.49 -7.71 53.77
CA LEU A 1219 19.27 -6.95 52.79
C LEU A 1219 20.73 -7.41 52.79
N ILE A 1220 21.29 -7.71 53.97
CA ILE A 1220 22.66 -8.21 54.14
C ILE A 1220 22.66 -9.59 54.80
N GLN A 1221 23.67 -10.39 54.48
CA GLN A 1221 23.91 -11.69 55.09
C GLN A 1221 25.39 -11.85 55.47
N GLY A 1222 25.66 -12.72 56.44
CA GLY A 1222 27.02 -13.11 56.82
C GLY A 1222 27.57 -14.13 55.83
N ASN A 1223 28.88 -14.31 55.82
CA ASN A 1223 29.51 -15.39 55.05
C ASN A 1223 29.10 -16.77 55.62
N PRO A 1224 29.42 -17.89 54.94
CA PRO A 1224 29.06 -19.24 55.40
C PRO A 1224 29.59 -19.62 56.80
N GLN A 1225 30.56 -18.87 57.35
CA GLN A 1225 31.08 -19.04 58.71
C GLN A 1225 30.35 -18.18 59.76
N GLY A 1226 29.34 -17.40 59.34
CA GLY A 1226 28.51 -16.55 60.20
C GLY A 1226 29.10 -15.17 60.50
N ALA A 1227 30.18 -14.76 59.84
CA ALA A 1227 30.81 -13.45 60.04
C ALA A 1227 30.29 -12.41 59.02
N PHE A 1228 30.08 -11.18 59.47
CA PHE A 1228 29.66 -10.04 58.63
C PHE A 1228 30.82 -9.28 57.99
N GLN A 1229 31.98 -9.25 58.65
CA GLN A 1229 33.20 -8.55 58.22
C GLN A 1229 32.98 -7.04 58.00
N PRO A 1230 32.60 -6.27 59.04
CA PRO A 1230 32.15 -4.89 58.89
C PRO A 1230 33.16 -3.93 58.25
N LYS A 1231 34.46 -4.21 58.36
CA LYS A 1231 35.56 -3.39 57.81
C LYS A 1231 36.07 -3.86 56.44
N ALA A 1232 35.56 -4.98 55.92
CA ALA A 1232 35.90 -5.42 54.58
C ALA A 1232 35.24 -4.50 53.55
N SER A 1233 35.89 -4.36 52.39
CA SER A 1233 35.31 -3.69 51.22
C SER A 1233 34.11 -4.48 50.69
N ALA A 1234 33.13 -3.78 50.14
CA ALA A 1234 32.04 -4.39 49.40
C ALA A 1234 32.45 -4.58 47.93
N SER A 1235 32.18 -5.76 47.38
CA SER A 1235 32.42 -6.01 45.95
C SER A 1235 31.25 -5.56 45.07
N ARG A 1236 31.49 -5.51 43.75
CA ARG A 1236 30.45 -5.24 42.74
C ARG A 1236 29.33 -6.28 42.77
N ALA A 1237 29.67 -7.56 42.85
CA ALA A 1237 28.68 -8.64 42.98
C ALA A 1237 27.84 -8.50 44.25
N GLU A 1238 28.47 -8.17 45.37
CA GLU A 1238 27.74 -7.92 46.63
C GLU A 1238 26.82 -6.72 46.50
N SER A 1239 27.26 -5.65 45.83
CA SER A 1239 26.44 -4.48 45.55
C SER A 1239 25.22 -4.83 44.70
N ALA A 1240 25.38 -5.62 43.63
CA ALA A 1240 24.26 -6.09 42.80
C ALA A 1240 23.22 -6.87 43.62
N VAL A 1241 23.69 -7.81 44.45
CA VAL A 1241 22.82 -8.63 45.28
C VAL A 1241 22.03 -7.80 46.29
N VAL A 1242 22.67 -6.83 46.95
CA VAL A 1242 21.98 -6.00 47.93
C VAL A 1242 21.03 -4.99 47.27
N PHE A 1243 21.33 -4.48 46.08
CA PHE A 1243 20.38 -3.62 45.34
C PHE A 1243 19.18 -4.41 44.86
N HIS A 1244 19.38 -5.57 44.24
CA HIS A 1244 18.30 -6.46 43.82
C HIS A 1244 17.33 -6.78 44.98
N ARG A 1245 17.89 -7.18 46.14
CA ARG A 1245 17.10 -7.43 47.37
C ARG A 1245 16.38 -6.20 47.91
N SER A 1246 16.94 -5.01 47.69
CA SER A 1246 16.33 -3.76 48.15
C SER A 1246 15.19 -3.31 47.24
N LEU A 1247 15.31 -3.55 45.93
CA LEU A 1247 14.29 -3.18 44.95
C LEU A 1247 13.08 -4.13 44.97
N GLY A 1248 13.29 -5.43 45.20
CA GLY A 1248 12.21 -6.40 45.42
C GLY A 1248 11.39 -6.20 46.71
N ARG A 1249 11.55 -5.05 47.39
CA ARG A 1249 10.73 -4.60 48.52
C ARG A 1249 9.99 -3.28 48.26
N ASN A 1250 10.33 -2.58 47.17
CA ASN A 1250 9.62 -1.36 46.73
C ASN A 1250 8.47 -1.68 45.75
N ASN A 1251 8.38 -2.93 45.28
CA ASN A 1251 7.27 -3.47 44.52
C ASN A 1251 6.39 -4.29 45.45
#